data_AF-A0A7V5UFW4-F1
#
_entry.id   AF-A0A7V5UFW4-F1
#
_cell.length_a   1.000
_cell.length_b   1.000
_cell.length_c   1.000
_cell.angle_alpha   90.00
_cell.angle_beta   90.00
_cell.angle_gamma   90.00
#
_symmetry.space_group_name_H-M   'P 1'
#
loop_
_entity.id
_entity.type
_entity.pdbx_description
1 polymer ?
#
loop_
_entity_poly.entity_id
_entity_poly.type
_entity_poly.pdbx_seq_one_letter_code
_entity_poly.pdbx_strand_id
1 'polypeptide(L)'
;VLDDIKAAGVYLCSKLDVAEMADLELLAEPVFVPFYVLFSTVLEPDFVPTLVGVPKSQIFLVEDNSALRPLEQPAAEPATPGETAPPPKTEPAAPVAEKSKPSADSAPQKEEAKPRKTLPKTRSVSTKSTTLRVHVNLLDRLMNLAGELVLTRNQLVQNFSNDDESGMENAVQRVDLITSELQEAIMSTRMQPIGIVFNKFQRVVHDMSKALGKQVALVTEGEDVELDKTIIEAIGDPLTHLVRNAIDHGIEMPDVRAQAGKKLPATVKLSAKHEAGQVIIQVSDDGAGIDPEKIRQKALQMNMASKDELESLSDNEVIRFIFQPGFSTAEVVTDVSGRGVGMDVVFSNLSKLGGSIDIDSRVGAGTTVMIKLPLTLAIIPSLIVRVQGSRFAIPQVNLVELVRIPAAQVKERIERIDDAAVLRLRGELLPLIRISDALNMHRKITDPKTNEECDDRRQTIFDRRSPEVGKGHEPLPNEIQDKRKNQTDRRKSFSSAFNIVVVNAGELNFGLIVDELLDSEEIVVKPLGRHLRGIPTYAGATILGDGKAALILDVTGIVTVMNLHVVKEKVHEQTILERSAGISDAQSLLLVRNAADEQFAVPLGLISRLEKINREDIEETSGRKTIKYRGGSLILCSIEDVANVKPREDVKHPYVLIFPFAGKEVGVIVSEILDVVEYDMKIDEETFRGPGILGSAIIGDKTTLLLDIYGIVSTLLPDWVEEKKEELKVQRKGQATLLLVEDSKFFLNQVKGFTEDAGYNVLTALDGTLGLEVLNGSDQQIDLVLTDIEMPNMDGIEMTRRIRAEEKYKDIPVIALTSVAAEEIQQKAMEAGVDEYLIKLDRERVLERIAYYLAHGR
;
A
#
# COMPACT_ATOMS: atom_id res chain seq x y z
N VAL A 1 9.18 4.74 -47.93
CA VAL A 1 9.45 6.03 -48.61
C VAL A 1 8.29 7.03 -48.49
N LEU A 2 7.20 6.93 -49.27
CA LEU A 2 6.21 8.04 -49.37
C LEU A 2 5.42 8.32 -48.08
N ASP A 3 5.10 7.32 -47.27
CA ASP A 3 4.40 7.53 -46.00
C ASP A 3 5.35 7.97 -44.89
N ASP A 4 6.61 7.52 -44.92
CA ASP A 4 7.68 8.01 -44.05
C ASP A 4 8.01 9.48 -44.35
N ILE A 5 7.94 9.91 -45.61
CA ILE A 5 8.03 11.33 -46.01
C ILE A 5 6.87 12.16 -45.41
N LYS A 6 5.66 11.62 -45.31
CA LYS A 6 4.52 12.28 -44.64
C LYS A 6 4.64 12.31 -43.12
N ALA A 7 5.39 11.37 -42.53
CA ALA A 7 5.73 11.38 -41.11
C ALA A 7 6.90 12.36 -40.82
N ALA A 8 7.85 12.47 -41.76
CA ALA A 8 9.01 13.36 -41.68
C ALA A 8 8.67 14.83 -41.98
N GLY A 9 7.59 15.12 -42.70
CA GLY A 9 7.26 16.48 -43.11
C GLY A 9 6.06 16.59 -44.05
N VAL A 10 5.99 17.71 -44.77
CA VAL A 10 4.91 18.02 -45.71
C VAL A 10 5.33 17.58 -47.12
N TYR A 11 4.77 16.46 -47.58
CA TYR A 11 4.80 16.09 -49.00
C TYR A 11 4.17 17.19 -49.85
N LEU A 12 4.88 17.65 -50.88
CA LEU A 12 4.42 18.72 -51.79
C LEU A 12 3.96 18.16 -53.14
N CYS A 13 4.80 17.35 -53.80
CA CYS A 13 4.43 16.64 -55.03
C CYS A 13 5.39 15.48 -55.35
N SER A 14 5.08 14.71 -56.39
CA SER A 14 5.99 13.72 -56.97
C SER A 14 5.79 13.62 -58.49
N LYS A 15 6.85 13.30 -59.22
CA LYS A 15 6.84 13.06 -60.67
C LYS A 15 7.51 11.71 -60.96
N LEU A 16 6.80 10.84 -61.68
CA LEU A 16 7.42 9.72 -62.39
C LEU A 16 7.80 10.20 -63.79
N ASP A 17 9.04 10.01 -64.23
CA ASP A 17 9.38 10.26 -65.63
C ASP A 17 9.39 8.97 -66.45
N VAL A 18 8.53 8.94 -67.47
CA VAL A 18 8.33 7.78 -68.36
C VAL A 18 8.88 8.07 -69.76
N ALA A 19 9.31 9.31 -70.03
CA ALA A 19 9.82 9.71 -71.33
C ALA A 19 11.26 9.22 -71.62
N GLU A 20 11.97 8.72 -70.60
CA GLU A 20 13.31 8.14 -70.74
C GLU A 20 13.28 6.62 -71.09
N MET A 21 12.09 6.02 -71.26
CA MET A 21 11.99 4.63 -71.73
C MET A 21 12.28 4.53 -73.23
N ALA A 22 13.32 3.76 -73.57
CA ALA A 22 13.45 3.15 -74.91
C ALA A 22 12.40 2.03 -75.10
N ASP A 23 12.18 1.61 -76.36
CA ASP A 23 11.09 0.70 -76.75
C ASP A 23 11.00 -0.59 -75.90
N LEU A 24 9.78 -0.91 -75.46
CA LEU A 24 9.49 -1.98 -74.49
C LEU A 24 9.79 -3.42 -74.99
N GLU A 25 10.11 -3.62 -76.26
CA GLU A 25 10.28 -4.96 -76.85
C GLU A 25 11.66 -5.60 -76.62
N LEU A 26 12.63 -4.90 -76.00
CA LEU A 26 14.04 -5.32 -75.98
C LEU A 26 14.75 -5.25 -74.61
N LEU A 27 14.01 -5.43 -73.51
CA LEU A 27 14.55 -5.33 -72.15
C LEU A 27 14.54 -6.70 -71.44
N ALA A 28 15.73 -7.28 -71.30
CA ALA A 28 15.98 -8.58 -70.63
C ALA A 28 16.33 -8.47 -69.13
N GLU A 29 16.38 -7.24 -68.60
CA GLU A 29 16.73 -6.91 -67.22
C GLU A 29 15.69 -5.95 -66.61
N PRO A 30 15.54 -5.89 -65.27
CA PRO A 30 14.52 -5.07 -64.62
C PRO A 30 14.70 -3.57 -64.89
N VAL A 31 13.66 -2.94 -65.42
CA VAL A 31 13.65 -1.52 -65.81
C VAL A 31 13.36 -0.65 -64.59
N PHE A 32 14.33 0.17 -64.18
CA PHE A 32 14.15 1.14 -63.10
C PHE A 32 13.64 2.47 -63.65
N VAL A 33 12.47 2.91 -63.17
CA VAL A 33 11.82 4.15 -63.61
C VAL A 33 12.11 5.27 -62.58
N PRO A 34 12.66 6.43 -62.99
CA PRO A 34 13.00 7.49 -62.06
C PRO A 34 11.73 8.14 -61.47
N PHE A 35 11.61 8.07 -60.14
CA PHE A 35 10.50 8.63 -59.38
C PHE A 35 11.01 9.69 -58.39
N TYR A 36 10.69 10.95 -58.68
CA TYR A 36 11.11 12.11 -57.91
C TYR A 36 10.02 12.53 -56.92
N VAL A 37 10.39 12.84 -55.69
CA VAL A 37 9.49 13.35 -54.65
C VAL A 37 10.02 14.67 -54.11
N LEU A 38 9.16 15.69 -54.05
CA LEU A 38 9.43 16.97 -53.42
C LEU A 38 8.61 17.08 -52.14
N PHE A 39 9.28 17.36 -51.02
CA PHE A 39 8.67 17.56 -49.71
C PHE A 39 9.48 18.60 -48.93
N SER A 40 8.86 19.22 -47.92
CA SER A 40 9.56 20.05 -46.95
C SER A 40 9.52 19.40 -45.57
N THR A 41 10.60 19.55 -44.80
CA THR A 41 10.71 19.04 -43.43
C THR A 41 11.37 20.09 -42.53
N VAL A 42 11.17 19.94 -41.22
CA VAL A 42 11.87 20.71 -40.17
C VAL A 42 13.04 19.93 -39.56
N LEU A 43 13.29 18.70 -40.04
CA LEU A 43 14.44 17.90 -39.65
C LEU A 43 15.72 18.45 -40.28
N GLU A 44 16.83 18.38 -39.55
CA GLU A 44 18.14 18.73 -40.11
C GLU A 44 18.52 17.76 -41.25
N PRO A 45 19.21 18.24 -42.31
CA PRO A 45 19.47 17.46 -43.52
C PRO A 45 20.05 16.07 -43.28
N ASP A 46 20.92 15.91 -42.26
CA ASP A 46 21.62 14.65 -41.99
C ASP A 46 20.74 13.50 -41.47
N PHE A 47 19.55 13.77 -40.92
CA PHE A 47 18.62 12.75 -40.43
C PHE A 47 17.64 12.23 -41.50
N VAL A 48 17.38 13.03 -42.54
CA VAL A 48 16.45 12.71 -43.63
C VAL A 48 16.75 11.38 -44.35
N PRO A 49 18.01 11.02 -44.68
CA PRO A 49 18.34 9.77 -45.38
C PRO A 49 17.90 8.53 -44.61
N THR A 50 18.19 8.50 -43.30
CA THR A 50 17.89 7.40 -42.39
C THR A 50 16.39 7.21 -42.20
N LEU A 51 15.63 8.31 -42.12
CA LEU A 51 14.18 8.27 -41.90
C LEU A 51 13.40 7.91 -43.17
N VAL A 52 13.85 8.36 -44.35
CA VAL A 52 13.19 8.10 -45.64
C VAL A 52 13.62 6.77 -46.27
N GLY A 53 14.77 6.22 -45.83
CA GLY A 53 15.34 4.97 -46.34
C GLY A 53 16.06 5.10 -47.68
N VAL A 54 16.65 6.27 -47.95
CA VAL A 54 17.22 6.65 -49.25
C VAL A 54 18.66 7.21 -49.06
N PRO A 55 19.66 6.83 -49.87
CA PRO A 55 21.05 7.32 -49.72
C PRO A 55 21.20 8.84 -49.82
N LYS A 56 22.19 9.42 -49.12
CA LYS A 56 22.51 10.87 -49.19
C LYS A 56 22.75 11.36 -50.62
N SER A 57 23.46 10.57 -51.43
CA SER A 57 23.68 10.80 -52.87
C SER A 57 22.42 10.95 -53.73
N GLN A 58 21.26 10.50 -53.25
CA GLN A 58 19.97 10.58 -53.96
C GLN A 58 19.05 11.68 -53.40
N ILE A 59 19.47 12.40 -52.36
CA ILE A 59 18.68 13.48 -51.73
C ILE A 59 19.31 14.82 -52.08
N PHE A 60 18.47 15.73 -52.56
CA PHE A 60 18.87 17.05 -53.03
C PHE A 60 18.14 18.13 -52.24
N LEU A 61 18.88 19.08 -51.68
CA LEU A 61 18.33 20.28 -51.06
C LEU A 61 18.02 21.31 -52.15
N VAL A 62 16.84 21.92 -52.08
CA VAL A 62 16.45 23.02 -52.96
C VAL A 62 16.88 24.33 -52.30
N GLU A 63 17.91 24.99 -52.85
CA GLU A 63 18.35 26.30 -52.37
C GLU A 63 17.41 27.42 -52.89
N ASP A 64 17.37 28.58 -52.23
CA ASP A 64 16.42 29.68 -52.51
C ASP A 64 16.36 30.13 -53.99
N ASN A 65 17.47 29.95 -54.72
CA ASN A 65 17.56 30.25 -56.15
C ASN A 65 17.08 29.10 -57.07
N SER A 66 16.29 28.16 -56.53
CA SER A 66 15.80 26.93 -57.17
C SER A 66 16.90 25.98 -57.68
N ALA A 67 18.12 26.08 -57.14
CA ALA A 67 19.21 25.16 -57.43
C ALA A 67 19.06 23.85 -56.64
N LEU A 68 19.41 22.71 -57.25
CA LEU A 68 19.42 21.40 -56.60
C LEU A 68 20.85 21.05 -56.16
N ARG A 69 21.03 20.87 -54.86
CA ARG A 69 22.32 20.56 -54.24
C ARG A 69 22.32 19.15 -53.62
N PRO A 70 23.25 18.25 -53.99
CA PRO A 70 23.40 16.97 -53.31
C PRO A 70 23.70 17.15 -51.82
N LEU A 71 23.01 16.40 -50.95
CA LEU A 71 23.17 16.46 -49.50
C LEU A 71 24.55 15.96 -49.01
N GLU A 72 25.30 15.31 -49.89
CA GLU A 72 26.61 14.70 -49.64
C GLU A 72 27.80 15.69 -49.72
N GLN A 73 27.57 16.97 -50.08
CA GLN A 73 28.63 17.98 -50.20
C GLN A 73 28.55 19.05 -49.09
N PRO A 74 29.64 19.29 -48.31
CA PRO A 74 29.63 20.25 -47.19
C PRO A 74 29.43 21.70 -47.66
N ALA A 75 28.77 22.52 -46.83
CA ALA A 75 28.49 23.92 -47.13
C ALA A 75 29.79 24.71 -47.44
N ALA A 76 29.77 25.51 -48.50
CA ALA A 76 30.87 26.41 -48.81
C ALA A 76 30.73 27.66 -47.92
N GLU A 77 31.75 27.97 -47.12
CA GLU A 77 31.72 29.10 -46.19
C GLU A 77 31.66 30.45 -46.93
N PRO A 78 30.81 31.41 -46.49
CA PRO A 78 30.85 32.78 -46.99
C PRO A 78 32.17 33.47 -46.61
N ALA A 79 32.86 34.05 -47.60
CA ALA A 79 34.18 34.64 -47.42
C ALA A 79 34.18 35.90 -46.51
N THR A 80 35.18 35.98 -45.63
CA THR A 80 35.45 37.14 -44.75
C THR A 80 36.23 38.25 -45.46
N PRO A 81 35.96 39.54 -45.17
CA PRO A 81 36.80 40.65 -45.60
C PRO A 81 37.46 41.44 -44.44
N GLY A 82 38.74 41.78 -44.60
CA GLY A 82 39.26 43.08 -44.13
C GLY A 82 40.02 43.14 -42.78
N GLU A 83 41.22 42.59 -42.76
CA GLU A 83 42.26 42.78 -41.72
C GLU A 83 42.60 44.25 -41.37
N THR A 84 42.83 44.56 -40.08
CA THR A 84 43.91 45.46 -39.59
C THR A 84 44.11 45.35 -38.06
N ALA A 85 45.33 45.59 -37.57
CA ALA A 85 45.79 45.44 -36.17
C ALA A 85 46.92 46.48 -35.87
N PRO A 86 47.58 46.57 -34.68
CA PRO A 86 47.51 45.81 -33.41
C PRO A 86 47.25 46.82 -32.21
N PRO A 87 47.84 46.82 -30.98
CA PRO A 87 48.65 45.85 -30.23
C PRO A 87 48.15 45.37 -28.81
N PRO A 88 48.63 45.80 -27.60
CA PRO A 88 49.15 44.76 -26.67
C PRO A 88 48.69 44.72 -25.19
N LYS A 89 48.68 43.49 -24.65
CA LYS A 89 49.07 43.00 -23.29
C LYS A 89 49.03 43.94 -22.06
N THR A 90 48.41 43.47 -20.95
CA THR A 90 49.09 42.96 -19.71
C THR A 90 48.10 42.33 -18.68
N GLU A 91 48.63 41.82 -17.55
CA GLU A 91 47.99 40.94 -16.53
C GLU A 91 47.25 41.66 -15.35
N PRO A 92 46.49 40.92 -14.50
CA PRO A 92 45.54 41.48 -13.52
C PRO A 92 46.01 41.49 -12.04
N ALA A 93 45.28 42.21 -11.17
CA ALA A 93 45.41 42.09 -9.70
C ALA A 93 44.16 42.51 -8.88
N ALA A 94 43.72 41.59 -7.99
CA ALA A 94 43.05 41.71 -6.67
C ALA A 94 41.87 42.71 -6.36
N PRO A 95 40.97 42.39 -5.39
CA PRO A 95 39.73 43.15 -5.13
C PRO A 95 39.66 43.93 -3.80
N VAL A 96 38.72 44.88 -3.69
CA VAL A 96 38.20 45.50 -2.44
C VAL A 96 36.67 45.75 -2.58
N ALA A 97 35.94 45.92 -1.48
CA ALA A 97 34.47 45.81 -1.41
C ALA A 97 33.71 47.10 -0.99
N GLU A 98 32.37 46.95 -0.95
CA GLU A 98 31.42 47.53 0.04
C GLU A 98 30.58 48.81 -0.23
N LYS A 99 29.40 48.83 0.43
CA LYS A 99 28.57 49.97 0.92
C LYS A 99 27.59 50.74 -0.02
N SER A 100 26.45 50.08 -0.28
CA SER A 100 25.11 50.38 0.34
C SER A 100 24.22 51.59 0.00
N LYS A 101 22.90 51.30 0.07
CA LYS A 101 21.74 52.14 0.53
C LYS A 101 20.98 53.01 -0.51
N PRO A 102 19.68 53.37 -0.26
CA PRO A 102 18.61 52.95 -1.18
C PRO A 102 17.52 54.03 -1.48
N SER A 103 16.31 53.60 -1.90
CA SER A 103 15.00 54.31 -1.91
C SER A 103 14.83 55.46 -2.92
N ALA A 104 13.63 55.78 -3.44
CA ALA A 104 12.35 55.05 -3.55
C ALA A 104 11.36 55.78 -4.51
N ASP A 105 10.20 55.14 -4.73
CA ASP A 105 8.88 55.78 -4.97
C ASP A 105 8.45 56.24 -6.39
N SER A 106 7.14 56.39 -6.53
CA SER A 106 6.33 56.95 -7.63
C SER A 106 6.08 56.12 -8.90
N ALA A 107 4.84 55.63 -8.99
CA ALA A 107 4.04 55.54 -10.22
C ALA A 107 2.90 56.60 -10.11
N PRO A 108 1.90 56.72 -11.03
CA PRO A 108 1.72 56.10 -12.34
C PRO A 108 1.34 57.12 -13.45
N GLN A 109 1.07 56.66 -14.67
CA GLN A 109 -0.07 57.17 -15.46
C GLN A 109 -0.54 56.19 -16.57
N LYS A 110 -1.79 56.37 -17.01
CA LYS A 110 -2.45 55.67 -18.12
C LYS A 110 -2.71 56.64 -19.26
N GLU A 111 -2.92 56.12 -20.47
CA GLU A 111 -3.76 56.77 -21.47
C GLU A 111 -4.65 55.71 -22.19
N GLU A 112 -5.83 56.11 -22.67
CA GLU A 112 -6.84 55.21 -23.25
C GLU A 112 -7.10 55.52 -24.74
N ALA A 113 -7.36 54.48 -25.56
CA ALA A 113 -7.87 54.67 -26.92
C ALA A 113 -8.81 53.54 -27.37
N LYS A 114 -10.00 53.92 -27.87
CA LYS A 114 -11.04 53.11 -28.54
C LYS A 114 -11.99 54.07 -29.28
N PRO A 115 -12.83 53.63 -30.25
CA PRO A 115 -12.80 52.40 -31.04
C PRO A 115 -12.98 52.67 -32.57
N ARG A 116 -12.95 51.62 -33.42
CA ARG A 116 -13.63 51.65 -34.74
C ARG A 116 -14.19 50.26 -35.11
N LYS A 117 -15.28 50.23 -35.89
CA LYS A 117 -16.13 49.04 -36.11
C LYS A 117 -15.95 48.37 -37.48
N THR A 118 -15.51 47.11 -37.45
CA THR A 118 -16.04 45.91 -38.17
C THR A 118 -16.55 45.99 -39.63
N LEU A 119 -16.05 45.07 -40.44
CA LEU A 119 -16.82 44.27 -41.42
C LEU A 119 -16.57 42.76 -41.15
N PRO A 120 -17.37 41.81 -41.69
CA PRO A 120 -17.66 40.54 -41.01
C PRO A 120 -16.63 39.42 -41.23
N LYS A 121 -16.55 38.51 -40.24
CA LYS A 121 -15.81 37.24 -40.34
C LYS A 121 -16.70 36.10 -40.86
N THR A 122 -16.20 35.34 -41.83
CA THR A 122 -16.61 33.94 -42.02
C THR A 122 -16.19 33.10 -40.81
N ARG A 123 -17.00 32.08 -40.47
CA ARG A 123 -16.66 31.12 -39.40
C ARG A 123 -15.58 30.15 -39.87
N SER A 124 -14.33 30.37 -39.48
CA SER A 124 -13.36 29.29 -39.36
C SER A 124 -13.59 28.55 -38.02
N VAL A 125 -13.47 27.22 -38.04
CA VAL A 125 -13.51 26.41 -36.82
C VAL A 125 -12.16 26.54 -36.13
N SER A 126 -12.09 27.29 -35.03
CA SER A 126 -10.87 27.41 -34.24
C SER A 126 -10.62 26.13 -33.44
N THR A 127 -9.84 25.21 -34.01
CA THR A 127 -9.10 24.23 -33.22
C THR A 127 -8.29 24.99 -32.17
N LYS A 128 -8.49 24.69 -30.88
CA LYS A 128 -7.70 25.29 -29.80
C LYS A 128 -6.28 24.72 -29.88
N SER A 129 -5.36 25.46 -30.49
CA SER A 129 -3.93 25.20 -30.36
C SER A 129 -3.48 25.48 -28.92
N THR A 130 -3.34 24.42 -28.12
CA THR A 130 -2.83 24.51 -26.75
C THR A 130 -1.33 24.77 -26.79
N THR A 131 -0.93 26.04 -26.93
CA THR A 131 0.48 26.45 -26.89
C THR A 131 1.00 26.37 -25.46
N LEU A 132 1.92 25.43 -25.19
CA LEU A 132 2.66 25.35 -23.94
C LEU A 132 3.75 26.43 -23.93
N ARG A 133 3.92 27.13 -22.81
CA ARG A 133 5.09 28.00 -22.57
C ARG A 133 6.09 27.20 -21.74
N VAL A 134 7.31 27.06 -22.25
CA VAL A 134 8.40 26.33 -21.60
C VAL A 134 9.51 27.34 -21.28
N HIS A 135 10.13 27.22 -20.11
CA HIS A 135 11.27 28.06 -19.73
C HIS A 135 12.53 27.61 -20.49
N VAL A 136 13.36 28.57 -20.95
CA VAL A 136 14.56 28.25 -21.77
C VAL A 136 15.51 27.33 -21.01
N ASN A 137 15.80 27.65 -19.75
CA ASN A 137 16.64 26.84 -18.84
C ASN A 137 16.19 25.37 -18.73
N LEU A 138 14.91 25.07 -18.97
CA LEU A 138 14.38 23.72 -18.94
C LEU A 138 14.65 22.97 -20.25
N LEU A 139 14.63 23.66 -21.39
CA LEU A 139 15.14 23.10 -22.65
C LEU A 139 16.64 22.77 -22.51
N ASP A 140 17.42 23.65 -21.87
CA ASP A 140 18.85 23.41 -21.62
C ASP A 140 19.07 22.19 -20.69
N ARG A 141 18.30 22.05 -19.60
CA ARG A 141 18.37 20.86 -18.72
C ARG A 141 17.98 19.58 -19.45
N LEU A 142 16.89 19.60 -20.24
CA LEU A 142 16.45 18.46 -21.05
C LEU A 142 17.49 18.06 -22.12
N MET A 143 18.15 19.03 -22.75
CA MET A 143 19.24 18.79 -23.71
C MET A 143 20.47 18.16 -23.05
N ASN A 144 20.87 18.63 -21.87
CA ASN A 144 21.96 18.03 -21.10
C ASN A 144 21.65 16.58 -20.70
N LEU A 145 20.45 16.33 -20.16
CA LEU A 145 19.99 14.98 -19.79
C LEU A 145 19.91 14.04 -21.00
N ALA A 146 19.47 14.53 -22.17
CA ALA A 146 19.51 13.76 -23.41
C ALA A 146 20.96 13.42 -23.85
N GLY A 147 21.90 14.36 -23.68
CA GLY A 147 23.33 14.13 -23.91
C GLY A 147 23.91 13.06 -22.98
N GLU A 148 23.63 13.15 -21.68
CA GLU A 148 24.07 12.13 -20.71
C GLU A 148 23.43 10.76 -20.94
N LEU A 149 22.16 10.70 -21.36
CA LEU A 149 21.49 9.45 -21.72
C LEU A 149 22.14 8.80 -22.95
N VAL A 150 22.54 9.59 -23.96
CA VAL A 150 23.26 9.08 -25.14
C VAL A 150 24.65 8.57 -24.75
N LEU A 151 25.39 9.30 -23.90
CA LEU A 151 26.69 8.84 -23.38
C LEU A 151 26.55 7.52 -22.60
N THR A 152 25.60 7.45 -21.68
CA THR A 152 25.37 6.27 -20.83
C THR A 152 24.87 5.07 -21.64
N ARG A 153 24.01 5.28 -22.64
CA ARG A 153 23.63 4.25 -23.62
C ARG A 153 24.83 3.70 -24.39
N ASN A 154 25.77 4.56 -24.78
CA ASN A 154 26.99 4.11 -25.47
C ASN A 154 27.92 3.34 -24.53
N GLN A 155 27.99 3.71 -23.24
CA GLN A 155 28.70 2.94 -22.21
C GLN A 155 28.06 1.56 -22.01
N LEU A 156 26.74 1.46 -21.87
CA LEU A 156 26.02 0.17 -21.79
C LEU A 156 26.34 -0.75 -22.99
N VAL A 157 26.30 -0.22 -24.22
CA VAL A 157 26.61 -0.99 -25.44
C VAL A 157 28.08 -1.44 -25.48
N GLN A 158 29.02 -0.60 -25.02
CA GLN A 158 30.44 -0.98 -24.93
C GLN A 158 30.68 -2.04 -23.86
N ASN A 159 30.07 -1.91 -22.69
CA ASN A 159 30.25 -2.84 -21.57
C ASN A 159 29.61 -4.20 -21.88
N PHE A 160 28.46 -4.23 -22.56
CA PHE A 160 27.84 -5.45 -23.10
C PHE A 160 28.69 -6.13 -24.19
N SER A 161 29.58 -5.38 -24.86
CA SER A 161 30.51 -5.92 -25.86
C SER A 161 31.80 -6.48 -25.23
N ASN A 162 32.02 -6.27 -23.93
CA ASN A 162 33.27 -6.53 -23.22
C ASN A 162 33.12 -7.46 -22.00
N ASP A 163 31.91 -7.95 -21.69
CA ASP A 163 31.57 -8.70 -20.46
C ASP A 163 31.99 -8.01 -19.14
N ASP A 164 31.92 -6.68 -19.08
CA ASP A 164 32.17 -5.91 -17.85
C ASP A 164 30.87 -5.70 -17.06
N GLU A 165 30.56 -6.65 -16.17
CA GLU A 165 29.42 -6.57 -15.24
C GLU A 165 29.49 -5.32 -14.33
N SER A 166 30.69 -4.94 -13.88
CA SER A 166 30.86 -3.78 -13.00
C SER A 166 30.60 -2.45 -13.73
N GLY A 167 31.04 -2.35 -14.99
CA GLY A 167 30.69 -1.27 -15.90
C GLY A 167 29.21 -1.26 -16.28
N MET A 168 28.55 -2.42 -16.30
CA MET A 168 27.10 -2.53 -16.54
C MET A 168 26.31 -1.92 -15.40
N GLU A 169 26.55 -2.34 -14.15
CA GLU A 169 25.83 -1.84 -12.96
C GLU A 169 25.93 -0.32 -12.82
N ASN A 170 27.14 0.23 -12.93
CA ASN A 170 27.38 1.68 -12.85
C ASN A 170 26.65 2.45 -13.97
N ALA A 171 26.53 1.87 -15.16
CA ALA A 171 25.82 2.51 -16.27
C ALA A 171 24.29 2.37 -16.15
N VAL A 172 23.77 1.29 -15.56
CA VAL A 172 22.34 1.14 -15.23
C VAL A 172 21.92 2.16 -14.17
N GLN A 173 22.63 2.23 -13.04
CA GLN A 173 22.37 3.22 -11.98
C GLN A 173 22.38 4.67 -12.52
N ARG A 174 23.23 4.94 -13.51
CA ARG A 174 23.28 6.24 -14.16
C ARG A 174 22.10 6.50 -15.12
N VAL A 175 21.58 5.48 -15.80
CA VAL A 175 20.31 5.60 -16.54
C VAL A 175 19.15 5.88 -15.57
N ASP A 176 19.10 5.22 -14.42
CA ASP A 176 18.04 5.43 -13.42
C ASP A 176 18.05 6.87 -12.87
N LEU A 177 19.25 7.43 -12.60
CA LEU A 177 19.41 8.85 -12.23
C LEU A 177 18.93 9.78 -13.35
N ILE A 178 19.42 9.59 -14.59
CA ILE A 178 19.10 10.47 -15.72
C ILE A 178 17.62 10.41 -16.09
N THR A 179 16.99 9.23 -16.03
CA THR A 179 15.56 9.07 -16.30
C THR A 179 14.69 9.68 -15.20
N SER A 180 15.11 9.59 -13.93
CA SER A 180 14.47 10.30 -12.81
C SER A 180 14.53 11.82 -12.98
N GLU A 181 15.70 12.39 -13.30
CA GLU A 181 15.83 13.83 -13.58
C GLU A 181 15.06 14.26 -14.85
N LEU A 182 15.04 13.43 -15.88
CA LEU A 182 14.27 13.68 -17.11
C LEU A 182 12.76 13.70 -16.80
N GLN A 183 12.29 12.81 -15.93
CA GLN A 183 10.91 12.80 -15.46
C GLN A 183 10.58 14.05 -14.63
N GLU A 184 11.43 14.45 -13.68
CA GLU A 184 11.24 15.69 -12.91
C GLU A 184 11.17 16.91 -13.84
N ALA A 185 12.12 17.03 -14.77
CA ALA A 185 12.17 18.10 -15.75
C ALA A 185 10.90 18.14 -16.63
N ILE A 186 10.45 16.99 -17.16
CA ILE A 186 9.19 16.91 -17.93
C ILE A 186 7.99 17.27 -17.06
N MET A 187 7.91 16.79 -15.81
CA MET A 187 6.81 17.10 -14.89
C MET A 187 6.69 18.60 -14.61
N SER A 188 7.82 19.31 -14.46
CA SER A 188 7.83 20.77 -14.27
C SER A 188 7.17 21.54 -15.43
N THR A 189 7.14 21.00 -16.65
CA THR A 189 6.41 21.62 -17.78
C THR A 189 4.89 21.63 -17.61
N ARG A 190 4.37 20.76 -16.73
CA ARG A 190 2.93 20.44 -16.55
C ARG A 190 2.39 20.93 -15.20
N MET A 191 3.26 21.33 -14.29
CA MET A 191 2.91 21.96 -13.02
C MET A 191 2.17 23.28 -13.22
N GLN A 192 1.28 23.59 -12.29
CA GLN A 192 0.69 24.90 -12.12
C GLN A 192 0.56 25.22 -10.62
N PRO A 193 0.63 26.50 -10.21
CA PRO A 193 0.45 26.88 -8.80
C PRO A 193 -1.00 26.69 -8.35
N ILE A 194 -1.19 26.06 -7.19
CA ILE A 194 -2.52 25.77 -6.62
C ILE A 194 -3.34 27.03 -6.30
N GLY A 195 -2.69 28.20 -6.17
CA GLY A 195 -3.32 29.51 -6.04
C GLY A 195 -4.35 29.82 -7.14
N ILE A 196 -4.23 29.22 -8.34
CA ILE A 196 -5.25 29.31 -9.41
C ILE A 196 -6.61 28.75 -8.95
N VAL A 197 -6.62 27.79 -8.03
CA VAL A 197 -7.84 27.26 -7.39
C VAL A 197 -8.24 28.12 -6.19
N PHE A 198 -7.30 28.46 -5.29
CA PHE A 198 -7.61 29.23 -4.07
C PHE A 198 -8.20 30.62 -4.37
N ASN A 199 -7.74 31.30 -5.42
CA ASN A 199 -8.29 32.59 -5.87
C ASN A 199 -9.75 32.49 -6.39
N LYS A 200 -10.27 31.30 -6.72
CA LYS A 200 -11.70 31.10 -7.00
C LYS A 200 -12.51 31.10 -5.71
N PHE A 201 -11.99 30.50 -4.64
CA PHE A 201 -12.71 30.36 -3.38
C PHE A 201 -12.96 31.68 -2.67
N GLN A 202 -12.10 32.70 -2.84
CA GLN A 202 -12.37 34.06 -2.33
C GLN A 202 -13.77 34.58 -2.69
N ARG A 203 -14.29 34.24 -3.89
CA ARG A 203 -15.65 34.61 -4.32
C ARG A 203 -16.71 33.69 -3.72
N VAL A 204 -16.48 32.37 -3.75
CA VAL A 204 -17.41 31.36 -3.20
C VAL A 204 -17.67 31.61 -1.70
N VAL A 205 -16.62 31.89 -0.93
CA VAL A 205 -16.70 32.21 0.51
C VAL A 205 -17.49 33.50 0.73
N HIS A 206 -17.25 34.55 -0.08
CA HIS A 206 -17.99 35.82 0.02
C HIS A 206 -19.49 35.65 -0.29
N ASP A 207 -19.82 34.97 -1.38
CA ASP A 207 -21.20 34.74 -1.81
C ASP A 207 -21.95 33.86 -0.81
N MET A 208 -21.32 32.80 -0.26
CA MET A 208 -21.89 31.96 0.79
C MET A 208 -22.05 32.69 2.13
N SER A 209 -21.02 33.43 2.57
CA SER A 209 -21.06 34.26 3.79
C SER A 209 -22.26 35.21 3.75
N LYS A 210 -22.50 35.84 2.60
CA LYS A 210 -23.64 36.74 2.38
C LYS A 210 -24.99 36.01 2.29
N ALA A 211 -25.04 34.83 1.67
CA ALA A 211 -26.27 34.05 1.52
C ALA A 211 -26.75 33.43 2.85
N LEU A 212 -25.82 33.01 3.72
CA LEU A 212 -26.10 32.36 5.00
C LEU A 212 -26.07 33.32 6.20
N GLY A 213 -25.71 34.60 6.00
CA GLY A 213 -25.62 35.61 7.06
C GLY A 213 -24.43 35.46 8.02
N LYS A 214 -23.51 34.52 7.75
CA LYS A 214 -22.34 34.23 8.60
C LYS A 214 -21.15 35.10 8.20
N GLN A 215 -20.41 35.66 9.16
CA GLN A 215 -19.22 36.47 8.88
C GLN A 215 -17.98 35.57 8.81
N VAL A 216 -17.41 35.38 7.61
CA VAL A 216 -16.28 34.48 7.37
C VAL A 216 -15.14 35.22 6.64
N ALA A 217 -13.91 35.02 7.10
CA ALA A 217 -12.68 35.40 6.42
C ALA A 217 -11.98 34.14 5.87
N LEU A 218 -11.50 34.23 4.62
CA LEU A 218 -10.66 33.20 4.00
C LEU A 218 -9.19 33.57 4.17
N VAL A 219 -8.40 32.66 4.71
CA VAL A 219 -6.92 32.75 4.79
C VAL A 219 -6.32 31.73 3.83
N THR A 220 -5.35 32.14 3.02
CA THR A 220 -4.64 31.28 2.07
C THR A 220 -3.14 31.27 2.34
N GLU A 221 -2.54 30.08 2.32
CA GLU A 221 -1.09 29.86 2.51
C GLU A 221 -0.59 28.83 1.48
N GLY A 222 0.61 29.02 0.93
CA GLY A 222 1.16 28.14 -0.09
C GLY A 222 0.45 28.24 -1.45
N GLU A 223 -0.01 29.43 -1.87
CA GLU A 223 -0.61 29.63 -3.20
C GLU A 223 0.35 29.36 -4.36
N ASP A 224 1.66 29.46 -4.09
CA ASP A 224 2.78 29.16 -4.97
C ASP A 224 3.08 27.66 -5.11
N VAL A 225 2.50 26.80 -4.26
CA VAL A 225 2.73 25.36 -4.27
C VAL A 225 2.30 24.75 -5.60
N GLU A 226 3.26 24.15 -6.30
CA GLU A 226 3.06 23.54 -7.61
C GLU A 226 2.41 22.15 -7.51
N LEU A 227 1.47 21.89 -8.41
CA LEU A 227 0.72 20.64 -8.53
C LEU A 227 0.40 20.37 -10.01
N ASP A 228 0.31 19.11 -10.42
CA ASP A 228 0.02 18.73 -11.79
C ASP A 228 -1.33 19.31 -12.28
N LYS A 229 -1.35 19.89 -13.48
CA LYS A 229 -2.55 20.51 -14.06
C LYS A 229 -3.80 19.63 -14.00
N THR A 230 -3.70 18.32 -14.26
CA THR A 230 -4.88 17.44 -14.23
C THR A 230 -5.36 17.13 -12.83
N ILE A 231 -4.48 17.14 -11.82
CA ILE A 231 -4.88 17.07 -10.41
C ILE A 231 -5.56 18.38 -10.01
N ILE A 232 -5.03 19.54 -10.42
CA ILE A 232 -5.67 20.88 -10.25
C ILE A 232 -7.07 20.96 -10.89
N GLU A 233 -7.24 20.42 -12.10
CA GLU A 233 -8.54 20.38 -12.77
C GLU A 233 -9.53 19.42 -12.09
N ALA A 234 -9.06 18.35 -11.42
CA ALA A 234 -9.89 17.37 -10.74
C ALA A 234 -10.24 17.74 -9.28
N ILE A 235 -9.33 18.36 -8.52
CA ILE A 235 -9.53 18.66 -7.09
C ILE A 235 -10.36 19.93 -6.82
N GLY A 236 -10.61 20.75 -7.85
CA GLY A 236 -11.43 21.97 -7.72
C GLY A 236 -12.83 21.72 -7.17
N ASP A 237 -13.52 20.69 -7.64
CA ASP A 237 -14.88 20.34 -7.18
C ASP A 237 -14.87 19.76 -5.75
N PRO A 238 -14.01 18.77 -5.39
CA PRO A 238 -13.77 18.35 -4.00
C PRO A 238 -13.53 19.49 -3.01
N LEU A 239 -12.61 20.42 -3.31
CA LEU A 239 -12.31 21.55 -2.42
C LEU A 239 -13.48 22.54 -2.35
N THR A 240 -14.24 22.73 -3.43
CA THR A 240 -15.48 23.53 -3.41
C THR A 240 -16.49 22.97 -2.40
N HIS A 241 -16.60 21.64 -2.34
CA HIS A 241 -17.51 20.97 -1.42
C HIS A 241 -17.03 21.04 0.04
N LEU A 242 -15.73 20.84 0.29
CA LEU A 242 -15.16 20.96 1.65
C LEU A 242 -15.29 22.39 2.21
N VAL A 243 -14.96 23.42 1.42
CA VAL A 243 -15.13 24.84 1.81
C VAL A 243 -16.61 25.19 2.02
N ARG A 244 -17.52 24.58 1.25
CA ARG A 244 -18.97 24.74 1.46
C ARG A 244 -19.39 24.16 2.81
N ASN A 245 -19.00 22.92 3.13
CA ASN A 245 -19.42 22.26 4.37
C ASN A 245 -18.87 22.96 5.61
N ALA A 246 -17.62 23.44 5.54
CA ALA A 246 -17.03 24.29 6.56
C ALA A 246 -17.88 25.55 6.84
N ILE A 247 -18.38 26.23 5.80
CA ILE A 247 -19.19 27.45 5.98
C ILE A 247 -20.64 27.15 6.36
N ASP A 248 -21.27 26.12 5.79
CA ASP A 248 -22.69 25.83 5.97
C ASP A 248 -22.97 25.10 7.29
N HIS A 249 -22.12 24.14 7.66
CA HIS A 249 -22.30 23.31 8.86
C HIS A 249 -21.23 23.55 9.93
N GLY A 250 -19.97 23.83 9.55
CA GLY A 250 -18.88 24.08 10.51
C GLY A 250 -19.03 25.42 11.26
N ILE A 251 -19.06 26.55 10.54
CA ILE A 251 -19.11 27.89 11.15
C ILE A 251 -20.48 28.17 11.79
N GLU A 252 -20.48 28.63 13.04
CA GLU A 252 -21.70 28.99 13.77
C GLU A 252 -22.31 30.32 13.29
N MET A 253 -23.57 30.58 13.63
CA MET A 253 -24.17 31.91 13.47
C MET A 253 -23.48 32.94 14.39
N PRO A 254 -23.36 34.23 13.99
CA PRO A 254 -22.60 35.23 14.75
C PRO A 254 -22.99 35.36 16.22
N ASP A 255 -24.27 35.25 16.55
CA ASP A 255 -24.77 35.36 17.92
C ASP A 255 -24.35 34.17 18.80
N VAL A 256 -24.47 32.95 18.27
CA VAL A 256 -24.02 31.71 18.93
C VAL A 256 -22.50 31.74 19.11
N ARG A 257 -21.78 32.20 18.09
CA ARG A 257 -20.33 32.33 18.10
C ARG A 257 -19.83 33.32 19.16
N ALA A 258 -20.53 34.45 19.31
CA ALA A 258 -20.24 35.43 20.35
C ALA A 258 -20.55 34.89 21.76
N GLN A 259 -21.63 34.12 21.93
CA GLN A 259 -21.94 33.43 23.20
C GLN A 259 -20.87 32.38 23.56
N ALA A 260 -20.32 31.68 22.57
CA ALA A 260 -19.19 30.76 22.72
C ALA A 260 -17.82 31.46 22.94
N GLY A 261 -17.78 32.79 23.01
CA GLY A 261 -16.55 33.56 23.23
C GLY A 261 -15.56 33.57 22.05
N LYS A 262 -15.97 33.08 20.87
CA LYS A 262 -15.12 32.97 19.68
C LYS A 262 -15.00 34.29 18.94
N LYS A 263 -13.89 34.45 18.21
CA LYS A 263 -13.60 35.68 17.45
C LYS A 263 -14.50 35.82 16.22
N LEU A 264 -14.80 37.06 15.86
CA LEU A 264 -15.48 37.46 14.62
C LEU A 264 -14.51 38.31 13.77
N PRO A 265 -14.47 38.13 12.43
CA PRO A 265 -15.15 37.06 11.67
C PRO A 265 -14.60 35.66 12.03
N ALA A 266 -15.33 34.62 11.63
CA ALA A 266 -14.84 33.25 11.67
C ALA A 266 -13.77 33.02 10.59
N THR A 267 -12.88 32.05 10.81
CA THR A 267 -11.74 31.77 9.92
C THR A 267 -11.95 30.46 9.18
N VAL A 268 -11.86 30.49 7.86
CA VAL A 268 -11.59 29.32 7.03
C VAL A 268 -10.18 29.47 6.46
N LYS A 269 -9.33 28.48 6.67
CA LYS A 269 -7.95 28.44 6.18
C LYS A 269 -7.78 27.37 5.11
N LEU A 270 -7.16 27.76 4.01
CA LEU A 270 -6.64 26.86 2.97
C LEU A 270 -5.12 26.94 2.99
N SER A 271 -4.44 25.85 3.30
CA SER A 271 -2.98 25.75 3.21
C SER A 271 -2.57 24.62 2.28
N ALA A 272 -1.51 24.83 1.51
CA ALA A 272 -0.80 23.78 0.77
C ALA A 272 0.68 23.77 1.15
N LYS A 273 1.30 22.59 1.10
CA LYS A 273 2.76 22.40 1.26
C LYS A 273 3.23 21.15 0.50
N HIS A 274 4.50 21.14 0.11
CA HIS A 274 5.20 19.92 -0.30
C HIS A 274 5.80 19.23 0.94
N GLU A 275 5.64 17.92 1.05
CA GLU A 275 6.19 17.12 2.14
C GLU A 275 6.41 15.67 1.65
N ALA A 276 7.62 15.13 1.83
CA ALA A 276 7.98 13.74 1.47
C ALA A 276 7.55 13.28 0.05
N GLY A 277 7.67 14.15 -0.96
CA GLY A 277 7.27 13.84 -2.35
C GLY A 277 5.76 13.88 -2.62
N GLN A 278 4.96 14.34 -1.65
CA GLN A 278 3.51 14.55 -1.75
C GLN A 278 3.16 16.04 -1.61
N VAL A 279 2.00 16.41 -2.14
CA VAL A 279 1.38 17.71 -1.86
C VAL A 279 0.31 17.50 -0.79
N ILE A 280 0.50 18.13 0.37
CA ILE A 280 -0.48 18.13 1.45
C ILE A 280 -1.29 19.42 1.36
N ILE A 281 -2.60 19.28 1.13
CA ILE A 281 -3.57 20.37 1.13
C ILE A 281 -4.41 20.23 2.40
N GLN A 282 -4.64 21.32 3.11
CA GLN A 282 -5.45 21.36 4.32
C GLN A 282 -6.59 22.36 4.15
N VAL A 283 -7.80 21.94 4.51
CA VAL A 283 -8.98 22.79 4.66
C VAL A 283 -9.34 22.80 6.13
N SER A 284 -9.24 23.96 6.78
CA SER A 284 -9.45 24.10 8.22
C SER A 284 -10.47 25.20 8.52
N ASP A 285 -11.30 25.01 9.53
CA ASP A 285 -12.23 25.99 10.06
C ASP A 285 -12.10 26.12 11.59
N ASP A 286 -12.45 27.28 12.13
CA ASP A 286 -12.52 27.54 13.58
C ASP A 286 -13.97 27.50 14.11
N GLY A 287 -14.81 26.65 13.50
CA GLY A 287 -16.25 26.52 13.74
C GLY A 287 -16.63 25.69 14.97
N ALA A 288 -17.81 25.09 14.94
CA ALA A 288 -18.35 24.24 15.99
C ALA A 288 -17.58 22.91 16.16
N GLY A 289 -16.85 22.48 15.13
CA GLY A 289 -16.31 21.11 15.05
C GLY A 289 -17.40 20.08 14.74
N ILE A 290 -16.97 18.83 14.56
CA ILE A 290 -17.83 17.67 14.35
C ILE A 290 -18.12 17.04 15.72
N ASP A 291 -19.36 16.59 15.91
CA ASP A 291 -19.87 15.98 17.13
C ASP A 291 -19.90 14.45 16.99
N PRO A 292 -19.02 13.69 17.67
CA PRO A 292 -18.94 12.24 17.54
C PRO A 292 -20.23 11.53 17.93
N GLU A 293 -20.93 12.01 18.96
CA GLU A 293 -22.15 11.36 19.47
C GLU A 293 -23.29 11.43 18.47
N LYS A 294 -23.41 12.53 17.72
CA LYS A 294 -24.34 12.61 16.59
C LYS A 294 -24.00 11.62 15.47
N ILE A 295 -22.73 11.26 15.31
CA ILE A 295 -22.29 10.25 14.33
C ILE A 295 -22.55 8.83 14.85
N ARG A 296 -22.19 8.50 16.11
CA ARG A 296 -22.52 7.21 16.73
C ARG A 296 -24.03 6.94 16.62
N GLN A 297 -24.86 7.92 17.01
CA GLN A 297 -26.32 7.81 16.93
C GLN A 297 -26.83 7.61 15.49
N LYS A 298 -26.25 8.29 14.49
CA LYS A 298 -26.72 8.16 13.09
C LYS A 298 -26.20 6.92 12.38
N ALA A 299 -24.98 6.48 12.68
CA ALA A 299 -24.44 5.19 12.22
C ALA A 299 -25.30 4.03 12.74
N LEU A 300 -25.71 4.07 14.01
CA LEU A 300 -26.63 3.10 14.61
C LEU A 300 -28.01 3.14 13.96
N GLN A 301 -28.61 4.32 13.73
CA GLN A 301 -29.89 4.45 13.02
C GLN A 301 -29.85 3.92 11.57
N MET A 302 -28.68 3.94 10.94
CA MET A 302 -28.47 3.46 9.57
C MET A 302 -27.98 2.00 9.52
N ASN A 303 -27.91 1.30 10.67
CA ASN A 303 -27.39 -0.07 10.83
C ASN A 303 -25.98 -0.26 10.23
N MET A 304 -25.12 0.76 10.31
CA MET A 304 -23.78 0.75 9.69
C MET A 304 -22.68 0.16 10.59
N ALA A 305 -22.97 0.05 11.89
CA ALA A 305 -22.19 -0.66 12.90
C ALA A 305 -23.12 -0.96 14.08
N SER A 306 -22.82 -1.98 14.87
CA SER A 306 -23.55 -2.27 16.11
C SER A 306 -23.27 -1.23 17.18
N LYS A 307 -24.12 -1.20 18.22
CA LYS A 307 -23.94 -0.29 19.37
C LYS A 307 -22.61 -0.54 20.09
N ASP A 308 -22.22 -1.79 20.24
CA ASP A 308 -21.07 -2.17 21.06
C ASP A 308 -19.75 -2.00 20.29
N GLU A 309 -19.75 -2.22 18.97
CA GLU A 309 -18.67 -1.75 18.09
C GLU A 309 -18.52 -0.22 18.18
N LEU A 310 -19.63 0.53 18.04
CA LEU A 310 -19.63 2.00 18.11
C LEU A 310 -19.19 2.56 19.47
N GLU A 311 -19.34 1.83 20.57
CA GLU A 311 -18.85 2.23 21.89
C GLU A 311 -17.37 1.89 22.11
N SER A 312 -16.79 0.99 21.32
CA SER A 312 -15.35 0.66 21.39
C SER A 312 -14.44 1.61 20.58
N LEU A 313 -14.98 2.31 19.57
CA LEU A 313 -14.21 3.19 18.68
C LEU A 313 -13.88 4.56 19.28
N SER A 314 -12.70 5.09 18.95
CA SER A 314 -12.31 6.46 19.29
C SER A 314 -13.11 7.51 18.50
N ASP A 315 -13.20 8.74 19.01
CA ASP A 315 -13.92 9.83 18.34
C ASP A 315 -13.44 10.08 16.89
N ASN A 316 -12.14 9.92 16.62
CA ASN A 316 -11.58 10.09 15.27
C ASN A 316 -12.01 8.97 14.31
N GLU A 317 -12.12 7.73 14.79
CA GLU A 317 -12.59 6.60 13.99
C GLU A 317 -14.10 6.71 13.72
N VAL A 318 -14.87 7.15 14.71
CA VAL A 318 -16.27 7.53 14.54
C VAL A 318 -16.42 8.63 13.50
N ILE A 319 -15.64 9.71 13.57
CA ILE A 319 -15.68 10.81 12.58
C ILE A 319 -15.45 10.31 11.14
N ARG A 320 -14.64 9.28 10.93
CA ARG A 320 -14.38 8.69 9.60
C ARG A 320 -15.61 8.02 8.95
N PHE A 321 -16.67 7.69 9.70
CA PHE A 321 -17.93 7.22 9.11
C PHE A 321 -18.57 8.23 8.15
N ILE A 322 -18.21 9.52 8.22
CA ILE A 322 -18.62 10.55 7.25
C ILE A 322 -18.22 10.19 5.81
N PHE A 323 -17.18 9.40 5.59
CA PHE A 323 -16.75 8.97 4.25
C PHE A 323 -17.49 7.74 3.71
N GLN A 324 -18.31 7.06 4.53
CA GLN A 324 -19.03 5.87 4.09
C GLN A 324 -20.15 6.21 3.09
N PRO A 325 -20.38 5.38 2.05
CA PRO A 325 -21.41 5.63 1.04
C PRO A 325 -22.79 5.89 1.64
N GLY A 326 -23.42 6.99 1.24
CA GLY A 326 -24.75 7.38 1.72
C GLY A 326 -24.80 7.98 3.13
N PHE A 327 -23.70 8.05 3.90
CA PHE A 327 -23.69 8.71 5.19
C PHE A 327 -23.91 10.23 5.03
N SER A 328 -25.00 10.75 5.62
CA SER A 328 -25.32 12.18 5.56
C SER A 328 -26.02 12.62 6.84
N THR A 329 -25.50 13.68 7.47
CA THR A 329 -26.05 14.21 8.74
C THR A 329 -27.34 15.00 8.55
N ALA A 330 -27.61 15.55 7.36
CA ALA A 330 -28.79 16.35 7.08
C ALA A 330 -30.11 15.56 7.17
N GLU A 331 -31.15 16.21 7.71
CA GLU A 331 -32.55 15.70 7.72
C GLU A 331 -33.39 16.23 6.56
N VAL A 332 -32.91 17.26 5.85
CA VAL A 332 -33.61 17.92 4.74
C VAL A 332 -32.64 18.10 3.57
N VAL A 333 -33.06 17.67 2.38
CA VAL A 333 -32.35 17.96 1.13
C VAL A 333 -32.61 19.41 0.76
N THR A 334 -31.58 20.26 0.77
CA THR A 334 -31.71 21.68 0.41
C THR A 334 -31.58 21.89 -1.11
N ASP A 335 -32.54 22.60 -1.71
CA ASP A 335 -32.71 22.75 -3.17
C ASP A 335 -31.57 23.48 -3.93
N VAL A 336 -30.49 23.87 -3.24
CA VAL A 336 -29.42 24.71 -3.78
C VAL A 336 -28.37 23.91 -4.59
N SER A 337 -28.41 22.57 -4.57
CA SER A 337 -27.58 21.72 -5.45
C SER A 337 -28.20 20.34 -5.72
N GLY A 338 -29.01 20.27 -6.78
CA GLY A 338 -29.76 19.07 -7.22
C GLY A 338 -28.92 17.91 -7.76
N ARG A 339 -27.95 17.42 -6.97
CA ARG A 339 -27.21 16.16 -7.19
C ARG A 339 -26.87 15.38 -5.91
N GLY A 340 -27.16 15.89 -4.71
CA GLY A 340 -27.01 15.11 -3.46
C GLY A 340 -25.60 14.55 -3.24
N VAL A 341 -24.57 15.36 -3.45
CA VAL A 341 -23.17 14.93 -3.36
C VAL A 341 -22.77 14.83 -1.88
N GLY A 342 -22.47 13.61 -1.40
CA GLY A 342 -21.95 13.38 -0.06
C GLY A 342 -20.42 13.45 0.01
N MET A 343 -19.89 13.19 1.21
CA MET A 343 -18.43 13.14 1.44
C MET A 343 -17.80 11.84 0.91
N ASP A 344 -18.61 10.81 0.66
CA ASP A 344 -18.31 9.59 -0.09
C ASP A 344 -17.87 9.85 -1.55
N VAL A 345 -18.55 10.77 -2.25
CA VAL A 345 -18.19 11.18 -3.61
C VAL A 345 -16.88 11.97 -3.61
N VAL A 346 -16.65 12.81 -2.59
CA VAL A 346 -15.38 13.52 -2.41
C VAL A 346 -14.24 12.54 -2.13
N PHE A 347 -14.42 11.61 -1.19
CA PHE A 347 -13.48 10.54 -0.86
C PHE A 347 -13.10 9.76 -2.11
N SER A 348 -14.08 9.12 -2.78
CA SER A 348 -13.78 8.26 -3.92
C SER A 348 -13.21 9.02 -5.12
N ASN A 349 -13.41 10.33 -5.26
CA ASN A 349 -12.76 11.13 -6.31
C ASN A 349 -11.31 11.48 -5.96
N LEU A 350 -10.96 11.62 -4.69
CA LEU A 350 -9.58 11.82 -4.23
C LEU A 350 -8.79 10.50 -4.27
N SER A 351 -9.39 9.37 -3.87
CA SER A 351 -8.76 8.05 -3.99
C SER A 351 -8.43 7.68 -5.45
N LYS A 352 -9.30 8.05 -6.40
CA LYS A 352 -9.04 7.89 -7.86
C LYS A 352 -7.88 8.72 -8.40
N LEU A 353 -7.37 9.71 -7.64
CA LEU A 353 -6.16 10.48 -7.95
C LEU A 353 -4.91 9.91 -7.26
N GLY A 354 -5.01 8.74 -6.60
CA GLY A 354 -3.94 8.18 -5.77
C GLY A 354 -3.74 8.92 -4.45
N GLY A 355 -4.69 9.77 -4.06
CA GLY A 355 -4.62 10.55 -2.83
C GLY A 355 -5.29 9.87 -1.63
N SER A 356 -4.87 10.26 -0.43
CA SER A 356 -5.55 9.94 0.83
C SER A 356 -6.15 11.20 1.45
N ILE A 357 -7.18 11.02 2.29
CA ILE A 357 -7.86 12.09 3.02
C ILE A 357 -8.07 11.65 4.47
N ASP A 358 -7.90 12.58 5.41
CA ASP A 358 -8.05 12.36 6.85
C ASP A 358 -8.69 13.59 7.51
N ILE A 359 -9.25 13.43 8.72
CA ILE A 359 -9.95 14.50 9.47
C ILE A 359 -9.53 14.48 10.94
N ASP A 360 -9.04 15.62 11.45
CA ASP A 360 -9.04 15.95 12.90
C ASP A 360 -10.17 16.97 13.12
N SER A 361 -11.06 16.72 14.07
CA SER A 361 -12.13 17.66 14.42
C SER A 361 -12.44 17.57 15.90
N ARG A 362 -12.71 18.71 16.53
CA ARG A 362 -12.97 18.78 17.98
C ARG A 362 -14.09 19.76 18.27
N VAL A 363 -15.09 19.28 19.01
CA VAL A 363 -16.25 20.07 19.43
C VAL A 363 -15.78 21.36 20.11
N GLY A 364 -16.28 22.49 19.65
CA GLY A 364 -15.93 23.82 20.14
C GLY A 364 -14.64 24.42 19.56
N ALA A 365 -13.77 23.66 18.88
CA ALA A 365 -12.53 24.17 18.30
C ALA A 365 -12.57 24.34 16.78
N GLY A 366 -13.29 23.46 16.06
CA GLY A 366 -13.39 23.46 14.60
C GLY A 366 -12.96 22.14 13.96
N THR A 367 -12.75 22.15 12.64
CA THR A 367 -12.39 20.96 11.83
C THR A 367 -11.17 21.23 10.97
N THR A 368 -10.31 20.23 10.79
CA THR A 368 -9.21 20.25 9.81
C THR A 368 -9.23 18.97 8.97
N VAL A 369 -9.54 19.13 7.69
CA VAL A 369 -9.48 18.08 6.67
C VAL A 369 -8.13 18.14 5.97
N MET A 370 -7.39 17.03 5.99
CA MET A 370 -6.07 16.92 5.34
C MET A 370 -6.17 16.00 4.13
N ILE A 371 -5.74 16.49 2.95
CA ILE A 371 -5.68 15.74 1.70
C ILE A 371 -4.20 15.59 1.33
N LYS A 372 -3.74 14.36 1.10
CA LYS A 372 -2.39 14.07 0.61
C LYS A 372 -2.48 13.58 -0.83
N LEU A 373 -1.74 14.20 -1.74
CA LEU A 373 -1.73 13.87 -3.16
C LEU A 373 -0.32 13.50 -3.64
N PRO A 374 -0.17 12.55 -4.59
CA PRO A 374 1.08 12.39 -5.32
C PRO A 374 1.35 13.62 -6.22
N LEU A 375 2.63 13.94 -6.43
CA LEU A 375 3.04 15.06 -7.29
C LEU A 375 2.78 14.82 -8.79
N THR A 376 2.71 13.57 -9.25
CA THR A 376 2.92 13.19 -10.65
C THR A 376 1.85 12.24 -11.21
N LEU A 377 1.98 11.86 -12.49
CA LEU A 377 1.35 10.63 -13.00
C LEU A 377 1.82 9.45 -12.15
N ALA A 378 0.91 8.82 -11.42
CA ALA A 378 1.24 7.82 -10.43
C ALA A 378 2.06 6.66 -11.03
N ILE A 379 3.33 6.60 -10.66
CA ILE A 379 4.08 5.34 -10.62
C ILE A 379 3.64 4.65 -9.33
N ILE A 380 3.21 3.40 -9.43
CA ILE A 380 2.84 2.58 -8.27
C ILE A 380 3.57 1.24 -8.32
N PRO A 381 4.16 0.76 -7.21
CA PRO A 381 4.68 -0.58 -7.14
C PRO A 381 3.51 -1.56 -7.19
N SER A 382 3.57 -2.52 -8.11
CA SER A 382 2.50 -3.51 -8.30
C SER A 382 3.06 -4.90 -8.49
N LEU A 383 2.45 -5.87 -7.82
CA LEU A 383 2.67 -7.28 -8.12
C LEU A 383 2.05 -7.61 -9.48
N ILE A 384 2.84 -8.19 -10.38
CA ILE A 384 2.35 -8.65 -11.67
C ILE A 384 1.90 -10.11 -11.52
N VAL A 385 0.72 -10.43 -12.04
CA VAL A 385 0.12 -11.78 -11.97
C VAL A 385 -0.33 -12.22 -13.36
N ARG A 386 -0.30 -13.53 -13.62
CA ARG A 386 -0.89 -14.11 -14.84
C ARG A 386 -2.21 -14.80 -14.54
N VAL A 387 -3.18 -14.54 -15.40
CA VAL A 387 -4.49 -15.18 -15.41
C VAL A 387 -4.87 -15.42 -16.87
N GLN A 388 -5.06 -16.69 -17.25
CA GLN A 388 -5.47 -17.11 -18.60
C GLN A 388 -4.57 -16.52 -19.70
N GLY A 389 -3.26 -16.69 -19.53
CA GLY A 389 -2.21 -16.16 -20.42
C GLY A 389 -1.93 -14.66 -20.28
N SER A 390 -2.93 -13.88 -19.88
CA SER A 390 -2.90 -12.42 -19.77
C SER A 390 -2.21 -11.97 -18.47
N ARG A 391 -1.51 -10.82 -18.51
CA ARG A 391 -0.94 -10.20 -17.32
C ARG A 391 -1.85 -9.12 -16.75
N PHE A 392 -1.95 -9.08 -15.43
CA PHE A 392 -2.64 -8.06 -14.66
C PHE A 392 -1.70 -7.53 -13.57
N ALA A 393 -1.93 -6.30 -13.13
CA ALA A 393 -1.19 -5.68 -12.04
C ALA A 393 -2.10 -5.48 -10.82
N ILE A 394 -1.61 -5.86 -9.65
CA ILE A 394 -2.26 -5.63 -8.35
C ILE A 394 -1.38 -4.64 -7.58
N PRO A 395 -1.88 -3.42 -7.26
CA PRO A 395 -1.14 -2.45 -6.47
C PRO A 395 -0.69 -3.03 -5.13
N GLN A 396 0.60 -2.92 -4.78
CA GLN A 396 1.14 -3.51 -3.54
C GLN A 396 0.49 -2.92 -2.28
N VAL A 397 -0.03 -1.70 -2.32
CA VAL A 397 -0.77 -1.08 -1.21
C VAL A 397 -2.06 -1.86 -0.84
N ASN A 398 -2.60 -2.66 -1.77
CA ASN A 398 -3.75 -3.52 -1.52
C ASN A 398 -3.35 -4.98 -1.20
N LEU A 399 -2.05 -5.31 -1.16
CA LEU A 399 -1.54 -6.66 -0.94
C LEU A 399 -1.31 -6.91 0.56
N VAL A 400 -1.90 -7.98 1.09
CA VAL A 400 -1.69 -8.43 2.47
C VAL A 400 -0.62 -9.51 2.53
N GLU A 401 -0.83 -10.64 1.83
CA GLU A 401 0.12 -11.75 1.75
C GLU A 401 -0.08 -12.62 0.50
N LEU A 402 0.89 -13.52 0.24
CA LEU A 402 0.85 -14.46 -0.89
C LEU A 402 0.79 -15.89 -0.35
N VAL A 403 -0.36 -16.54 -0.52
CA VAL A 403 -0.63 -17.89 -0.04
C VAL A 403 -0.58 -18.88 -1.21
N ARG A 404 0.20 -19.95 -1.05
CA ARG A 404 0.27 -21.04 -2.03
C ARG A 404 -0.24 -22.34 -1.41
N ILE A 405 -1.28 -22.93 -2.00
CA ILE A 405 -1.94 -24.13 -1.47
C ILE A 405 -1.62 -25.34 -2.37
N PRO A 406 -0.78 -26.29 -1.91
CA PRO A 406 -0.53 -27.55 -2.59
C PRO A 406 -1.81 -28.31 -2.91
N ALA A 407 -1.82 -29.06 -4.02
CA ALA A 407 -3.02 -29.72 -4.53
C ALA A 407 -3.65 -30.77 -3.58
N ALA A 408 -2.92 -31.23 -2.55
CA ALA A 408 -3.42 -32.09 -1.48
C ALA A 408 -4.27 -31.31 -0.46
N GLN A 409 -3.69 -30.25 0.12
CA GLN A 409 -4.31 -29.40 1.16
C GLN A 409 -5.55 -28.62 0.71
N VAL A 410 -5.89 -28.62 -0.59
CA VAL A 410 -7.07 -27.93 -1.14
C VAL A 410 -8.37 -28.31 -0.44
N LYS A 411 -8.52 -29.55 0.04
CA LYS A 411 -9.73 -30.00 0.75
C LYS A 411 -9.79 -29.62 2.23
N GLU A 412 -8.63 -29.37 2.83
CA GLU A 412 -8.49 -29.05 4.25
C GLU A 412 -8.51 -27.54 4.46
N ARG A 413 -8.02 -26.78 3.47
CA ARG A 413 -7.85 -25.33 3.54
C ARG A 413 -8.82 -24.51 2.70
N ILE A 414 -9.55 -25.13 1.76
CA ILE A 414 -10.60 -24.45 1.00
C ILE A 414 -11.94 -25.14 1.28
N GLU A 415 -12.84 -24.41 1.90
CA GLU A 415 -14.19 -24.83 2.28
C GLU A 415 -15.23 -24.12 1.41
N ARG A 416 -16.49 -24.56 1.51
CA ARG A 416 -17.61 -24.00 0.75
C ARG A 416 -18.75 -23.60 1.68
N ILE A 417 -19.14 -22.33 1.62
CA ILE A 417 -20.26 -21.76 2.35
C ILE A 417 -21.29 -21.31 1.30
N ASP A 418 -22.45 -21.97 1.28
CA ASP A 418 -23.41 -21.98 0.17
C ASP A 418 -22.74 -22.22 -1.21
N ASP A 419 -22.58 -21.16 -2.00
CA ASP A 419 -21.94 -21.17 -3.33
C ASP A 419 -20.57 -20.46 -3.34
N ALA A 420 -20.18 -19.80 -2.23
CA ALA A 420 -18.88 -19.18 -2.08
C ALA A 420 -17.82 -20.21 -1.69
N ALA A 421 -16.64 -20.10 -2.30
CA ALA A 421 -15.44 -20.77 -1.78
C ALA A 421 -14.78 -19.84 -0.75
N VAL A 422 -14.27 -20.41 0.35
CA VAL A 422 -13.57 -19.69 1.41
C VAL A 422 -12.28 -20.40 1.77
N LEU A 423 -11.27 -19.65 2.18
CA LEU A 423 -9.94 -20.13 2.59
C LEU A 423 -9.84 -20.04 4.12
N ARG A 424 -9.51 -21.15 4.79
CA ARG A 424 -9.08 -21.11 6.18
C ARG A 424 -7.58 -20.72 6.26
N LEU A 425 -7.31 -19.57 6.86
CA LEU A 425 -5.99 -18.97 7.00
C LEU A 425 -5.84 -18.45 8.43
N ARG A 426 -5.06 -19.17 9.26
CA ARG A 426 -4.79 -18.81 10.66
C ARG A 426 -6.11 -18.76 11.48
N GLY A 427 -6.89 -19.84 11.46
CA GLY A 427 -8.25 -19.89 12.00
C GLY A 427 -9.33 -19.09 11.24
N GLU A 428 -8.99 -17.96 10.58
CA GLU A 428 -9.98 -17.11 9.91
C GLU A 428 -10.42 -17.64 8.54
N LEU A 429 -11.68 -17.37 8.18
CA LEU A 429 -12.29 -17.71 6.90
C LEU A 429 -12.29 -16.50 5.96
N LEU A 430 -11.52 -16.57 4.87
CA LEU A 430 -11.41 -15.51 3.85
C LEU A 430 -12.14 -15.89 2.56
N PRO A 431 -13.05 -15.06 2.02
CA PRO A 431 -13.68 -15.32 0.72
C PRO A 431 -12.65 -15.51 -0.41
N LEU A 432 -12.85 -16.50 -1.27
CA LEU A 432 -12.02 -16.76 -2.44
C LEU A 432 -12.73 -16.44 -3.76
N ILE A 433 -12.10 -15.60 -4.57
CA ILE A 433 -12.51 -15.25 -5.94
C ILE A 433 -11.46 -15.76 -6.92
N ARG A 434 -11.89 -16.32 -8.05
CA ARG A 434 -11.03 -16.47 -9.22
C ARG A 434 -11.03 -15.18 -10.03
N ILE A 435 -9.86 -14.64 -10.36
CA ILE A 435 -9.78 -13.44 -11.19
C ILE A 435 -10.45 -13.67 -12.56
N SER A 436 -10.36 -14.88 -13.12
CA SER A 436 -11.08 -15.26 -14.36
C SER A 436 -12.59 -15.04 -14.27
N ASP A 437 -13.16 -15.19 -13.09
CA ASP A 437 -14.61 -15.23 -12.90
C ASP A 437 -15.12 -13.79 -12.63
N ALA A 438 -14.40 -13.03 -11.81
CA ALA A 438 -14.64 -11.60 -11.60
C ALA A 438 -14.42 -10.74 -12.87
N LEU A 439 -13.52 -11.16 -13.76
CA LEU A 439 -13.28 -10.51 -15.06
C LEU A 439 -14.08 -11.13 -16.23
N ASN A 440 -14.95 -12.12 -15.95
CA ASN A 440 -15.79 -12.81 -16.95
C ASN A 440 -15.00 -13.36 -18.17
N MET A 441 -13.85 -13.98 -17.90
CA MET A 441 -12.94 -14.53 -18.89
C MET A 441 -13.28 -15.99 -19.23
N HIS A 442 -13.24 -16.35 -20.51
CA HIS A 442 -13.33 -17.76 -20.93
C HIS A 442 -12.10 -18.55 -20.46
N ARG A 443 -12.34 -19.64 -19.73
CA ARG A 443 -11.29 -20.46 -19.11
C ARG A 443 -10.77 -21.53 -20.06
N LYS A 444 -9.44 -21.64 -20.17
CA LYS A 444 -8.69 -22.66 -20.90
C LYS A 444 -7.68 -23.35 -19.99
N ILE A 445 -7.37 -24.61 -20.31
CA ILE A 445 -6.30 -25.41 -19.71
C ILE A 445 -5.37 -25.85 -20.82
N THR A 446 -4.07 -25.59 -20.67
CA THR A 446 -3.02 -26.24 -21.45
C THR A 446 -2.77 -27.64 -20.90
N ASP A 447 -2.93 -28.69 -21.71
CA ASP A 447 -2.61 -30.07 -21.32
C ASP A 447 -1.08 -30.20 -21.15
N PRO A 448 -0.54 -30.51 -19.95
CA PRO A 448 0.90 -30.51 -19.70
C PRO A 448 1.65 -31.66 -20.39
N LYS A 449 0.97 -32.52 -21.17
CA LYS A 449 1.59 -33.61 -21.95
C LYS A 449 1.52 -33.41 -23.45
N THR A 450 0.53 -32.68 -23.97
CA THR A 450 0.40 -32.39 -25.40
C THR A 450 0.65 -30.91 -25.74
N ASN A 451 0.69 -30.05 -24.73
CA ASN A 451 0.76 -28.58 -24.82
C ASN A 451 -0.40 -27.95 -25.60
N GLU A 452 -1.52 -28.69 -25.75
CA GLU A 452 -2.75 -28.24 -26.41
C GLU A 452 -3.61 -27.42 -25.44
N GLU A 453 -4.14 -26.26 -25.87
CA GLU A 453 -5.20 -25.56 -25.14
C GLU A 453 -6.56 -26.25 -25.34
N CYS A 454 -7.31 -26.44 -24.25
CA CYS A 454 -8.69 -26.91 -24.27
C CYS A 454 -9.56 -26.18 -23.25
N ASP A 455 -10.87 -26.04 -23.49
CA ASP A 455 -11.75 -25.29 -22.60
C ASP A 455 -11.86 -25.94 -21.20
N ASP A 456 -11.79 -25.13 -20.14
CA ASP A 456 -11.97 -25.63 -18.78
C ASP A 456 -13.44 -25.98 -18.52
N ARG A 457 -13.73 -27.29 -18.50
CA ARG A 457 -15.08 -27.81 -18.24
C ARG A 457 -15.44 -27.88 -16.76
N ARG A 458 -14.57 -27.45 -15.85
CA ARG A 458 -14.90 -27.26 -14.43
C ARG A 458 -15.76 -26.01 -14.29
N GLN A 459 -16.77 -26.07 -13.43
CA GLN A 459 -17.56 -24.92 -13.01
C GLN A 459 -17.04 -24.40 -11.65
N THR A 460 -16.76 -25.30 -10.70
CA THR A 460 -16.38 -24.94 -9.33
C THR A 460 -14.91 -25.22 -9.00
N ILE A 461 -14.43 -24.69 -7.86
CA ILE A 461 -13.11 -25.02 -7.29
C ILE A 461 -13.01 -26.50 -6.90
N PHE A 462 -14.14 -27.10 -6.51
CA PHE A 462 -14.26 -28.42 -5.90
C PHE A 462 -14.39 -29.56 -6.92
N ASP A 463 -14.48 -29.26 -8.22
CA ASP A 463 -14.56 -30.25 -9.30
C ASP A 463 -13.26 -31.09 -9.47
N ARG A 464 -12.25 -30.86 -8.63
CA ARG A 464 -11.03 -31.67 -8.50
C ARG A 464 -11.31 -32.95 -7.70
N ARG A 465 -11.45 -34.09 -8.38
CA ARG A 465 -11.39 -35.41 -7.73
C ARG A 465 -9.98 -35.66 -7.17
N SER A 466 -9.87 -35.86 -5.86
CA SER A 466 -8.63 -36.35 -5.22
C SER A 466 -8.19 -37.69 -5.82
N PRO A 467 -6.89 -38.01 -5.87
CA PRO A 467 -6.42 -39.25 -6.51
C PRO A 467 -6.77 -40.52 -5.73
N GLU A 468 -6.93 -40.40 -4.42
CA GLU A 468 -7.14 -41.54 -3.53
C GLU A 468 -8.63 -41.76 -3.27
N VAL A 469 -9.16 -42.82 -3.89
CA VAL A 469 -10.34 -43.52 -3.39
C VAL A 469 -9.85 -44.81 -2.76
N GLY A 470 -9.51 -44.72 -1.47
CA GLY A 470 -9.30 -45.90 -0.64
C GLY A 470 -10.56 -46.77 -0.61
N LYS A 471 -10.40 -48.08 -0.46
CA LYS A 471 -11.54 -49.01 -0.35
C LYS A 471 -12.22 -48.80 1.01
N GLY A 472 -13.49 -48.36 1.05
CA GLY A 472 -14.25 -48.41 2.31
C GLY A 472 -15.39 -47.44 2.55
N HIS A 473 -15.93 -46.72 1.55
CA HIS A 473 -17.17 -45.95 1.71
C HIS A 473 -18.20 -46.34 0.65
N GLU A 474 -19.47 -46.45 1.07
CA GLU A 474 -20.61 -46.66 0.16
C GLU A 474 -21.02 -45.32 -0.50
N PRO A 475 -21.44 -45.33 -1.78
CA PRO A 475 -21.81 -44.11 -2.49
C PRO A 475 -23.18 -43.58 -2.04
N LEU A 476 -23.30 -42.24 -1.97
CA LEU A 476 -24.55 -41.57 -1.62
C LEU A 476 -25.66 -41.82 -2.66
N PRO A 477 -26.96 -41.86 -2.28
CA PRO A 477 -27.99 -42.56 -3.06
C PRO A 477 -28.52 -41.87 -4.34
N ASN A 478 -27.76 -40.94 -4.96
CA ASN A 478 -28.24 -40.13 -6.08
C ASN A 478 -27.24 -39.95 -7.26
N GLU A 479 -26.15 -40.73 -7.35
CA GLU A 479 -25.35 -40.76 -8.59
C GLU A 479 -26.10 -41.49 -9.73
N ILE A 480 -26.65 -40.71 -10.67
CA ILE A 480 -27.27 -41.22 -11.89
C ILE A 480 -26.23 -41.96 -12.75
N GLN A 481 -26.56 -43.19 -13.18
CA GLN A 481 -25.65 -44.08 -13.92
C GLN A 481 -25.30 -43.57 -15.33
N ASP A 482 -24.30 -42.68 -15.49
CA ASP A 482 -23.79 -42.34 -16.83
C ASP A 482 -22.93 -43.48 -17.41
N LYS A 483 -23.57 -44.31 -18.25
CA LYS A 483 -22.99 -45.52 -18.84
C LYS A 483 -22.03 -45.23 -20.00
N ARG A 484 -21.02 -44.39 -19.78
CA ARG A 484 -20.00 -44.00 -20.76
C ARG A 484 -18.58 -44.45 -20.38
N LYS A 485 -18.42 -45.74 -20.09
CA LYS A 485 -17.10 -46.37 -20.08
C LYS A 485 -16.55 -46.52 -21.50
N ASN A 486 -15.93 -45.46 -22.05
CA ASN A 486 -14.75 -45.59 -22.91
C ASN A 486 -14.11 -44.23 -23.28
N GLN A 487 -12.78 -44.28 -23.46
CA GLN A 487 -11.89 -43.26 -24.01
C GLN A 487 -11.72 -41.93 -23.22
N THR A 488 -10.49 -41.74 -22.72
CA THR A 488 -9.89 -40.45 -22.32
C THR A 488 -10.66 -39.57 -21.34
N ASP A 489 -10.82 -40.02 -20.09
CA ASP A 489 -11.06 -39.10 -18.97
C ASP A 489 -9.75 -38.31 -18.67
N ARG A 490 -9.51 -37.22 -19.43
CA ARG A 490 -8.30 -36.36 -19.31
C ARG A 490 -8.22 -35.56 -17.99
N ARG A 491 -9.06 -35.83 -16.98
CA ARG A 491 -9.06 -35.17 -15.65
C ARG A 491 -7.87 -35.55 -14.73
N LYS A 492 -6.68 -35.77 -15.28
CA LYS A 492 -5.44 -36.10 -14.56
C LYS A 492 -4.28 -35.16 -14.90
N SER A 493 -4.47 -33.86 -14.63
CA SER A 493 -3.35 -32.96 -14.32
C SER A 493 -3.23 -32.88 -12.80
N PHE A 494 -2.01 -33.07 -12.28
CA PHE A 494 -1.79 -33.66 -10.95
C PHE A 494 -0.86 -32.81 -10.06
N SER A 495 -0.54 -31.57 -10.46
CA SER A 495 0.57 -30.80 -9.88
C SER A 495 0.30 -29.31 -9.61
N SER A 496 -0.77 -28.70 -10.13
CA SER A 496 -1.02 -27.27 -9.88
C SER A 496 -1.62 -27.00 -8.50
N ALA A 497 -0.74 -26.59 -7.59
CA ALA A 497 -1.09 -25.78 -6.43
C ALA A 497 -1.90 -24.54 -6.85
N PHE A 498 -2.75 -24.01 -5.98
CA PHE A 498 -3.34 -22.69 -6.19
C PHE A 498 -2.39 -21.61 -5.68
N ASN A 499 -2.17 -20.57 -6.47
CA ASN A 499 -1.54 -19.34 -6.05
C ASN A 499 -2.66 -18.35 -5.69
N ILE A 500 -2.61 -17.77 -4.50
CA ILE A 500 -3.65 -16.90 -3.96
C ILE A 500 -3.00 -15.61 -3.48
N VAL A 501 -3.48 -14.48 -4.00
CA VAL A 501 -3.08 -13.14 -3.58
C VAL A 501 -4.12 -12.67 -2.56
N VAL A 502 -3.75 -12.57 -1.29
CA VAL A 502 -4.64 -12.03 -0.26
C VAL A 502 -4.59 -10.52 -0.35
N VAL A 503 -5.75 -9.90 -0.55
CA VAL A 503 -5.89 -8.46 -0.81
C VAL A 503 -6.87 -7.80 0.16
N ASN A 504 -6.60 -6.54 0.46
CA ASN A 504 -7.43 -5.69 1.29
C ASN A 504 -8.27 -4.71 0.44
N ALA A 505 -9.50 -4.43 0.88
CA ALA A 505 -10.35 -3.37 0.37
C ALA A 505 -11.08 -2.66 1.54
N GLY A 506 -10.33 -1.94 2.37
CA GLY A 506 -10.85 -1.35 3.61
C GLY A 506 -11.12 -2.44 4.65
N GLU A 507 -12.32 -2.48 5.21
CA GLU A 507 -12.70 -3.48 6.24
C GLU A 507 -12.94 -4.91 5.71
N LEU A 508 -12.44 -5.26 4.52
CA LEU A 508 -12.67 -6.55 3.88
C LEU A 508 -11.38 -7.11 3.25
N ASN A 509 -10.89 -8.21 3.82
CA ASN A 509 -9.81 -9.03 3.27
C ASN A 509 -10.39 -10.21 2.48
N PHE A 510 -9.80 -10.55 1.32
CA PHE A 510 -10.21 -11.69 0.51
C PHE A 510 -9.08 -12.22 -0.37
N GLY A 511 -9.19 -13.47 -0.84
CA GLY A 511 -8.17 -14.11 -1.68
C GLY A 511 -8.52 -14.10 -3.17
N LEU A 512 -7.61 -13.58 -3.99
CA LEU A 512 -7.67 -13.65 -5.46
C LEU A 512 -6.82 -14.83 -5.97
N ILE A 513 -7.46 -15.84 -6.54
CA ILE A 513 -6.79 -16.99 -7.14
C ILE A 513 -6.25 -16.60 -8.53
N VAL A 514 -4.95 -16.82 -8.73
CA VAL A 514 -4.20 -16.56 -9.96
C VAL A 514 -3.56 -17.83 -10.52
N ASP A 515 -3.22 -17.84 -11.81
CA ASP A 515 -2.53 -18.97 -12.44
C ASP A 515 -1.03 -18.92 -12.14
N GLU A 516 -0.41 -17.74 -12.20
CA GLU A 516 1.03 -17.53 -11.95
C GLU A 516 1.25 -16.21 -11.19
N LEU A 517 2.19 -16.22 -10.25
CA LEU A 517 2.77 -15.02 -9.63
C LEU A 517 4.04 -14.66 -10.42
N LEU A 518 4.16 -13.42 -10.85
CA LEU A 518 5.37 -12.87 -11.46
C LEU A 518 5.99 -11.86 -10.48
N ASP A 519 7.08 -11.20 -10.90
CA ASP A 519 7.74 -10.18 -10.09
C ASP A 519 6.87 -8.95 -9.83
N SER A 520 7.35 -8.09 -8.92
CA SER A 520 6.79 -6.74 -8.75
C SER A 520 7.49 -5.76 -9.69
N GLU A 521 6.70 -4.97 -10.43
CA GLU A 521 7.19 -3.90 -11.30
C GLU A 521 6.67 -2.55 -10.78
N GLU A 522 7.47 -1.49 -10.89
CA GLU A 522 6.98 -0.12 -10.77
C GLU A 522 6.27 0.28 -12.07
N ILE A 523 4.96 0.54 -11.99
CA ILE A 523 4.12 0.73 -13.18
C ILE A 523 3.55 2.14 -13.29
N VAL A 524 3.65 2.73 -14.49
CA VAL A 524 3.05 4.02 -14.82
C VAL A 524 1.54 3.86 -15.07
N VAL A 525 0.71 4.37 -14.17
CA VAL A 525 -0.76 4.33 -14.33
C VAL A 525 -1.20 5.21 -15.50
N LYS A 526 -1.81 4.59 -16.51
CA LYS A 526 -2.50 5.27 -17.62
C LYS A 526 -4.02 5.12 -17.44
N PRO A 527 -4.79 6.22 -17.51
CA PRO A 527 -6.24 6.19 -17.28
C PRO A 527 -6.96 5.43 -18.40
N LEU A 528 -8.00 4.68 -18.04
CA LEU A 528 -8.75 3.86 -18.99
C LEU A 528 -9.39 4.69 -20.12
N GLY A 529 -9.23 4.19 -21.34
CA GLY A 529 -9.88 4.73 -22.54
C GLY A 529 -11.40 4.71 -22.43
N ARG A 530 -12.07 5.54 -23.23
CA ARG A 530 -13.53 5.77 -23.17
C ARG A 530 -14.38 4.48 -23.21
N HIS A 531 -13.88 3.42 -23.85
CA HIS A 531 -14.57 2.13 -23.98
C HIS A 531 -14.44 1.23 -22.73
N LEU A 532 -13.42 1.43 -21.89
CA LEU A 532 -13.16 0.62 -20.70
C LEU A 532 -13.55 1.32 -19.39
N ARG A 533 -13.72 2.65 -19.40
CA ARG A 533 -14.08 3.49 -18.23
C ARG A 533 -15.39 3.09 -17.52
N GLY A 534 -16.23 2.26 -18.13
CA GLY A 534 -17.46 1.73 -17.53
C GLY A 534 -17.30 0.38 -16.81
N ILE A 535 -16.10 -0.21 -16.80
CA ILE A 535 -15.83 -1.50 -16.18
C ILE A 535 -15.23 -1.25 -14.79
N PRO A 536 -15.91 -1.59 -13.69
CA PRO A 536 -15.46 -1.23 -12.34
C PRO A 536 -14.27 -2.04 -11.84
N THR A 537 -13.97 -3.23 -12.40
CA THR A 537 -12.89 -4.11 -11.94
C THR A 537 -11.47 -3.65 -12.33
N TYR A 538 -11.33 -2.50 -12.99
CA TYR A 538 -10.05 -1.98 -13.49
C TYR A 538 -9.85 -0.52 -13.09
N ALA A 539 -8.77 -0.25 -12.36
CA ALA A 539 -8.38 1.11 -11.97
C ALA A 539 -7.67 1.85 -13.11
N GLY A 540 -6.95 1.12 -13.97
CA GLY A 540 -6.10 1.68 -15.01
C GLY A 540 -5.50 0.64 -15.95
N ALA A 541 -4.59 1.10 -16.80
CA ALA A 541 -3.73 0.25 -17.63
C ALA A 541 -2.28 0.71 -17.49
N THR A 542 -1.32 -0.17 -17.76
CA THR A 542 0.10 0.17 -17.86
C THR A 542 0.74 -0.50 -19.07
N ILE A 543 2.01 -0.18 -19.34
CA ILE A 543 2.90 -0.91 -20.24
C ILE A 543 4.09 -1.36 -19.39
N LEU A 544 4.34 -2.67 -19.37
CA LEU A 544 5.41 -3.32 -18.61
C LEU A 544 6.77 -3.16 -19.31
N GLY A 545 7.86 -3.53 -18.63
CA GLY A 545 9.23 -3.42 -19.16
C GLY A 545 9.45 -4.15 -20.51
N ASP A 546 8.71 -5.24 -20.78
CA ASP A 546 8.76 -5.98 -22.05
C ASP A 546 7.83 -5.43 -23.15
N GLY A 547 7.33 -4.19 -22.99
CA GLY A 547 6.50 -3.48 -23.94
C GLY A 547 5.05 -3.95 -24.02
N LYS A 548 4.65 -4.98 -23.26
CA LYS A 548 3.27 -5.48 -23.24
C LYS A 548 2.38 -4.65 -22.34
N ALA A 549 1.13 -4.45 -22.74
CA ALA A 549 0.14 -3.82 -21.90
C ALA A 549 -0.37 -4.79 -20.81
N ALA A 550 -0.63 -4.27 -19.61
CA ALA A 550 -1.33 -4.96 -18.53
C ALA A 550 -2.44 -4.08 -17.97
N LEU A 551 -3.52 -4.69 -17.48
CA LEU A 551 -4.61 -3.97 -16.80
C LEU A 551 -4.37 -3.99 -15.28
N ILE A 552 -4.64 -2.85 -14.64
CA ILE A 552 -4.48 -2.66 -13.20
C ILE A 552 -5.83 -2.96 -12.55
N LEU A 553 -5.86 -3.91 -11.62
CA LEU A 553 -7.10 -4.36 -10.99
C LEU A 553 -7.58 -3.37 -9.92
N ASP A 554 -8.87 -3.06 -9.95
CA ASP A 554 -9.55 -2.35 -8.86
C ASP A 554 -10.13 -3.40 -7.89
N VAL A 555 -9.52 -3.50 -6.72
CA VAL A 555 -9.88 -4.50 -5.70
C VAL A 555 -11.27 -4.19 -5.11
N THR A 556 -11.58 -2.92 -4.86
CA THR A 556 -12.90 -2.45 -4.40
C THR A 556 -13.98 -2.62 -5.47
N GLY A 557 -13.60 -2.43 -6.74
CA GLY A 557 -14.43 -2.75 -7.90
C GLY A 557 -14.78 -4.23 -8.00
N ILE A 558 -13.82 -5.12 -7.70
CA ILE A 558 -14.05 -6.58 -7.64
C ILE A 558 -14.97 -6.95 -6.47
N VAL A 559 -14.80 -6.38 -5.28
CA VAL A 559 -15.72 -6.54 -4.12
C VAL A 559 -17.16 -6.20 -4.51
N THR A 560 -17.33 -5.10 -5.25
CA THR A 560 -18.65 -4.61 -5.72
C THR A 560 -19.29 -5.57 -6.74
N VAL A 561 -18.51 -6.03 -7.73
CA VAL A 561 -19.00 -6.92 -8.80
C VAL A 561 -19.34 -8.32 -8.29
N MET A 562 -18.54 -8.84 -7.36
CA MET A 562 -18.72 -10.17 -6.77
C MET A 562 -19.64 -10.16 -5.54
N ASN A 563 -20.18 -8.99 -5.17
CA ASN A 563 -21.10 -8.79 -4.03
C ASN A 563 -20.58 -9.37 -2.71
N LEU A 564 -19.28 -9.19 -2.42
CA LEU A 564 -18.59 -9.89 -1.32
C LEU A 564 -19.11 -9.56 0.08
N HIS A 565 -19.81 -8.45 0.28
CA HIS A 565 -20.36 -8.08 1.59
C HIS A 565 -21.32 -9.15 2.13
N VAL A 566 -22.21 -9.69 1.28
CA VAL A 566 -23.15 -10.78 1.63
C VAL A 566 -22.41 -12.10 1.92
N VAL A 567 -21.20 -12.27 1.38
CA VAL A 567 -20.34 -13.41 1.73
C VAL A 567 -19.65 -13.18 3.07
N LYS A 568 -19.15 -11.97 3.34
CA LYS A 568 -18.54 -11.61 4.64
C LYS A 568 -19.53 -11.82 5.79
N GLU A 569 -20.77 -11.37 5.65
CA GLU A 569 -21.84 -11.55 6.65
C GLU A 569 -22.04 -13.04 7.00
N LYS A 570 -22.28 -13.89 6.01
CA LYS A 570 -22.45 -15.34 6.21
C LYS A 570 -21.21 -16.05 6.75
N VAL A 571 -20.03 -15.63 6.32
CA VAL A 571 -18.76 -16.14 6.84
C VAL A 571 -18.59 -15.76 8.31
N HIS A 572 -19.02 -14.57 8.72
CA HIS A 572 -19.00 -14.12 10.10
C HIS A 572 -20.02 -14.89 10.95
N GLU A 573 -21.26 -15.06 10.48
CA GLU A 573 -22.29 -15.91 11.10
C GLU A 573 -21.77 -17.34 11.31
N GLN A 574 -21.17 -17.97 10.28
CA GLN A 574 -20.62 -19.32 10.41
C GLN A 574 -19.39 -19.36 11.32
N THR A 575 -18.53 -18.33 11.33
CA THR A 575 -17.39 -18.26 12.27
C THR A 575 -17.87 -18.16 13.72
N ILE A 576 -18.98 -17.45 13.99
CA ILE A 576 -19.61 -17.39 15.31
C ILE A 576 -20.23 -18.76 15.69
N LEU A 577 -20.89 -19.44 14.74
CA LEU A 577 -21.45 -20.78 14.94
C LEU A 577 -20.37 -21.85 15.19
N GLU A 578 -19.22 -21.77 14.50
CA GLU A 578 -18.08 -22.66 14.73
C GLU A 578 -17.44 -22.39 16.11
N ARG A 579 -17.27 -21.12 16.50
CA ARG A 579 -16.76 -20.73 17.84
C ARG A 579 -17.69 -21.17 18.98
N SER A 580 -19.01 -21.15 18.78
CA SER A 580 -20.00 -21.57 19.78
C SER A 580 -20.28 -23.09 19.80
N ALA A 581 -19.83 -23.86 18.80
CA ALA A 581 -19.96 -25.31 18.76
C ALA A 581 -18.90 -26.06 19.62
N GLY A 582 -17.76 -25.42 19.90
CA GLY A 582 -16.69 -25.93 20.76
C GLY A 582 -15.71 -26.90 20.08
N ILE A 583 -14.56 -27.12 20.74
CA ILE A 583 -13.31 -27.76 20.21
C ILE A 583 -12.57 -26.77 19.26
N SER A 584 -11.34 -26.30 19.55
CA SER A 584 -10.32 -26.72 20.54
C SER A 584 -9.37 -25.58 20.94
N ASP A 585 -8.58 -25.79 22.00
CA ASP A 585 -7.43 -24.96 22.45
C ASP A 585 -6.23 -24.93 21.46
N ALA A 586 -6.47 -25.14 20.17
CA ALA A 586 -5.41 -25.33 19.19
C ALA A 586 -4.69 -24.02 18.86
N GLN A 587 -3.45 -23.87 19.35
CA GLN A 587 -2.66 -22.67 19.09
C GLN A 587 -1.88 -22.77 17.77
N SER A 588 -1.79 -21.66 17.04
CA SER A 588 -0.97 -21.54 15.83
C SER A 588 0.51 -21.52 16.19
N LEU A 589 1.19 -22.65 16.00
CA LEU A 589 2.63 -22.83 16.16
C LEU A 589 3.31 -22.83 14.79
N LEU A 590 4.27 -21.92 14.60
CA LEU A 590 5.22 -21.96 13.50
C LEU A 590 6.25 -23.07 13.77
N LEU A 591 6.32 -24.06 12.89
CA LEU A 591 7.34 -25.11 12.92
C LEU A 591 8.58 -24.66 12.15
N VAL A 592 9.75 -24.71 12.79
CA VAL A 592 11.04 -24.30 12.22
C VAL A 592 12.12 -25.34 12.47
N ARG A 593 13.22 -25.28 11.70
CA ARG A 593 14.38 -26.17 11.83
C ARG A 593 15.66 -25.37 12.01
N ASN A 594 16.49 -25.78 12.97
CA ASN A 594 17.87 -25.27 13.10
C ASN A 594 18.87 -26.20 12.36
N ALA A 595 18.79 -27.51 12.62
CA ALA A 595 19.57 -28.56 11.98
C ALA A 595 18.68 -29.77 11.59
N ALA A 596 19.13 -30.62 10.66
CA ALA A 596 18.39 -31.70 10.00
C ALA A 596 17.37 -32.47 10.87
N ASP A 597 17.78 -32.88 12.07
CA ASP A 597 16.97 -33.74 12.95
C ASP A 597 16.19 -32.97 14.04
N GLU A 598 16.34 -31.64 14.13
CA GLU A 598 15.82 -30.84 15.26
C GLU A 598 14.68 -29.92 14.82
N GLN A 599 13.47 -30.29 15.26
CA GLN A 599 12.24 -29.56 14.99
C GLN A 599 11.89 -28.67 16.20
N PHE A 600 11.60 -27.41 15.93
CA PHE A 600 11.26 -26.40 16.92
C PHE A 600 9.88 -25.79 16.63
N ALA A 601 9.21 -25.31 17.68
CA ALA A 601 7.94 -24.61 17.58
C ALA A 601 8.02 -23.23 18.25
N VAL A 602 7.41 -22.23 17.59
CA VAL A 602 7.26 -20.85 18.08
C VAL A 602 5.79 -20.45 17.97
N PRO A 603 5.15 -19.85 18.98
CA PRO A 603 3.82 -19.28 18.85
C PRO A 603 3.80 -18.16 17.82
N LEU A 604 2.96 -18.28 16.80
CA LEU A 604 2.96 -17.34 15.67
C LEU A 604 2.67 -15.91 16.08
N GLY A 605 1.82 -15.70 17.10
CA GLY A 605 1.46 -14.38 17.64
C GLY A 605 2.60 -13.62 18.34
N LEU A 606 3.75 -14.26 18.58
CA LEU A 606 4.95 -13.57 19.09
C LEU A 606 5.83 -12.99 17.98
N ILE A 607 5.61 -13.41 16.73
CA ILE A 607 6.45 -13.07 15.59
C ILE A 607 5.82 -11.87 14.86
N SER A 608 6.43 -10.69 14.96
CA SER A 608 5.99 -9.51 14.20
C SER A 608 6.27 -9.67 12.71
N ARG A 609 7.28 -10.46 12.33
CA ARG A 609 7.58 -10.77 10.92
C ARG A 609 8.46 -12.00 10.72
N LEU A 610 8.29 -12.71 9.61
CA LEU A 610 9.35 -13.54 9.03
C LEU A 610 10.00 -12.81 7.85
N GLU A 611 11.32 -12.66 7.88
CA GLU A 611 12.12 -12.20 6.73
C GLU A 611 13.02 -13.35 6.23
N LYS A 612 13.41 -13.30 4.95
CA LYS A 612 14.39 -14.23 4.36
C LYS A 612 15.59 -13.44 3.87
N ILE A 613 16.76 -13.73 4.43
CA ILE A 613 17.99 -12.97 4.18
C ILE A 613 19.00 -13.81 3.40
N ASN A 614 20.05 -13.20 2.85
CA ASN A 614 21.22 -13.95 2.42
C ASN A 614 22.16 -14.11 3.62
N ARG A 615 22.87 -15.24 3.70
CA ARG A 615 23.94 -15.42 4.68
C ARG A 615 25.01 -14.33 4.58
N GLU A 616 25.28 -13.88 3.36
CA GLU A 616 26.29 -12.88 3.01
C GLU A 616 25.98 -11.48 3.57
N ASP A 617 24.70 -11.21 3.93
CA ASP A 617 24.27 -9.95 4.54
C ASP A 617 24.57 -9.86 6.05
N ILE A 618 24.98 -10.97 6.68
CA ILE A 618 25.16 -11.08 8.13
C ILE A 618 26.55 -10.58 8.54
N GLU A 619 26.59 -9.40 9.14
CA GLU A 619 27.78 -8.79 9.73
C GLU A 619 27.93 -9.23 11.19
N GLU A 620 29.02 -9.95 11.52
CA GLU A 620 29.37 -10.29 12.91
C GLU A 620 30.42 -9.31 13.46
N THR A 621 30.08 -8.58 14.51
CA THR A 621 30.96 -7.58 15.16
C THR A 621 30.87 -7.71 16.68
N SER A 622 32.02 -7.77 17.36
CA SER A 622 32.10 -7.92 18.83
C SER A 622 31.30 -9.10 19.40
N GLY A 623 31.18 -10.20 18.64
CA GLY A 623 30.39 -11.38 19.03
C GLY A 623 28.88 -11.23 18.88
N ARG A 624 28.38 -10.13 18.28
CA ARG A 624 26.97 -9.95 17.92
C ARG A 624 26.80 -10.07 16.40
N LYS A 625 25.84 -10.88 15.97
CA LYS A 625 25.44 -11.03 14.56
C LYS A 625 24.41 -9.94 14.25
N THR A 626 24.53 -9.27 13.12
CA THR A 626 23.68 -8.13 12.73
C THR A 626 23.41 -8.12 11.22
N ILE A 627 22.33 -7.47 10.80
CA ILE A 627 22.07 -7.15 9.38
C ILE A 627 21.67 -5.69 9.22
N LYS A 628 22.02 -5.08 8.08
CA LYS A 628 21.47 -3.77 7.70
C LYS A 628 19.99 -3.93 7.32
N TYR A 629 19.09 -3.28 8.05
CA TYR A 629 17.65 -3.47 7.88
C TYR A 629 16.92 -2.12 7.99
N ARG A 630 16.16 -1.76 6.94
CA ARG A 630 15.30 -0.55 6.89
C ARG A 630 15.99 0.78 7.27
N GLY A 631 17.29 0.90 7.00
CA GLY A 631 18.09 2.08 7.35
C GLY A 631 18.68 2.08 8.77
N GLY A 632 18.40 1.04 9.57
CA GLY A 632 19.05 0.73 10.84
C GLY A 632 19.83 -0.57 10.79
N SER A 633 20.11 -1.14 11.97
CA SER A 633 20.73 -2.45 12.15
C SER A 633 19.85 -3.32 13.04
N LEU A 634 19.54 -4.53 12.58
CA LEU A 634 18.80 -5.54 13.34
C LEU A 634 19.79 -6.52 13.98
N ILE A 635 19.70 -6.70 15.30
CA ILE A 635 20.49 -7.73 16.00
C ILE A 635 19.86 -9.11 15.76
N LEU A 636 20.72 -10.09 15.47
CA LEU A 636 20.35 -11.47 15.24
C LEU A 636 20.89 -12.40 16.35
N CYS A 637 20.01 -13.22 16.89
CA CYS A 637 20.28 -14.27 17.87
C CYS A 637 20.22 -15.65 17.19
N SER A 638 21.07 -16.60 17.57
CA SER A 638 20.96 -18.00 17.15
C SER A 638 20.44 -18.85 18.33
N ILE A 639 19.70 -19.91 18.05
CA ILE A 639 19.11 -20.76 19.09
C ILE A 639 20.22 -21.49 19.86
N GLU A 640 21.25 -21.95 19.14
CA GLU A 640 22.43 -22.63 19.68
C GLU A 640 23.37 -21.75 20.53
N ASP A 641 23.20 -20.42 20.50
CA ASP A 641 23.99 -19.51 21.34
C ASP A 641 23.50 -19.53 22.82
N VAL A 642 22.33 -20.13 23.09
CA VAL A 642 21.72 -20.26 24.43
C VAL A 642 21.27 -21.68 24.74
N ALA A 643 20.53 -22.31 23.82
CA ALA A 643 20.00 -23.65 24.01
C ALA A 643 21.03 -24.71 23.66
N ASN A 644 21.05 -25.81 24.43
CA ASN A 644 21.93 -26.96 24.19
C ASN A 644 21.39 -27.83 23.03
N VAL A 645 21.46 -27.29 21.82
CA VAL A 645 20.94 -27.85 20.55
C VAL A 645 22.07 -27.95 19.51
N LYS A 646 21.82 -28.53 18.33
CA LYS A 646 22.82 -28.52 17.25
C LYS A 646 22.99 -27.10 16.67
N PRO A 647 24.22 -26.71 16.32
CA PRO A 647 24.47 -25.50 15.53
C PRO A 647 23.67 -25.49 14.24
N ARG A 648 23.23 -24.30 13.82
CA ARG A 648 22.40 -24.09 12.65
C ARG A 648 23.15 -24.46 11.37
N GLU A 649 22.45 -25.11 10.44
CA GLU A 649 22.95 -25.28 9.06
C GLU A 649 23.12 -23.91 8.39
N ASP A 650 24.26 -23.62 7.78
CA ASP A 650 24.74 -24.31 6.58
C ASP A 650 24.08 -23.75 5.30
N VAL A 651 22.96 -23.02 5.43
CA VAL A 651 22.10 -22.61 4.32
C VAL A 651 22.45 -21.23 3.76
N LYS A 652 22.34 -21.08 2.43
CA LYS A 652 22.61 -19.81 1.73
C LYS A 652 21.61 -18.70 2.08
N HIS A 653 20.34 -19.06 2.27
CA HIS A 653 19.24 -18.10 2.51
C HIS A 653 18.43 -18.49 3.76
N PRO A 654 18.96 -18.25 4.97
CA PRO A 654 18.25 -18.52 6.21
C PRO A 654 17.05 -17.57 6.40
N TYR A 655 16.19 -17.94 7.35
CA TYR A 655 15.05 -17.12 7.76
C TYR A 655 15.33 -16.43 9.09
N VAL A 656 14.74 -15.26 9.29
CA VAL A 656 14.79 -14.51 10.54
C VAL A 656 13.37 -14.33 11.06
N LEU A 657 13.13 -14.79 12.30
CA LEU A 657 11.90 -14.55 13.05
C LEU A 657 12.08 -13.23 13.81
N ILE A 658 11.48 -12.15 13.33
CA ILE A 658 11.53 -10.82 13.95
C ILE A 658 10.38 -10.68 14.95
N PHE A 659 10.68 -10.08 16.10
CA PHE A 659 9.72 -9.83 17.19
C PHE A 659 10.15 -8.58 17.99
N PRO A 660 9.24 -7.94 18.75
CA PRO A 660 9.55 -6.72 19.51
C PRO A 660 10.11 -7.05 20.90
N PHE A 661 11.29 -6.52 21.24
CA PHE A 661 11.96 -6.71 22.53
C PHE A 661 12.68 -5.43 22.98
N ALA A 662 12.56 -5.06 24.25
CA ALA A 662 13.13 -3.84 24.82
C ALA A 662 12.72 -2.54 24.08
N GLY A 663 11.56 -2.54 23.39
CA GLY A 663 11.13 -1.42 22.53
C GLY A 663 11.91 -1.29 21.20
N LYS A 664 12.69 -2.31 20.85
CA LYS A 664 13.49 -2.45 19.62
C LYS A 664 13.03 -3.71 18.87
N GLU A 665 13.39 -3.88 17.59
CA GLU A 665 13.22 -5.16 16.89
C GLU A 665 14.46 -6.05 17.12
N VAL A 666 14.25 -7.35 17.28
CA VAL A 666 15.31 -8.38 17.35
C VAL A 666 14.90 -9.57 16.47
N GLY A 667 15.86 -10.26 15.87
CA GLY A 667 15.62 -11.44 15.04
C GLY A 667 16.21 -12.73 15.63
N VAL A 668 15.49 -13.84 15.58
CA VAL A 668 16.06 -15.20 15.78
C VAL A 668 16.30 -15.84 14.42
N ILE A 669 17.53 -16.29 14.13
CA ILE A 669 17.87 -16.96 12.87
C ILE A 669 17.50 -18.45 12.93
N VAL A 670 16.87 -18.96 11.87
CA VAL A 670 16.58 -20.39 11.65
C VAL A 670 16.93 -20.81 10.22
N SER A 671 17.20 -22.11 9.99
CA SER A 671 17.59 -22.61 8.66
C SER A 671 16.42 -22.71 7.69
N GLU A 672 15.30 -23.25 8.17
CA GLU A 672 14.13 -23.56 7.34
C GLU A 672 12.83 -23.36 8.14
N ILE A 673 11.80 -22.83 7.48
CA ILE A 673 10.42 -22.83 7.96
C ILE A 673 9.72 -24.06 7.40
N LEU A 674 9.10 -24.86 8.26
CA LEU A 674 8.54 -26.16 7.89
C LEU A 674 7.05 -26.05 7.54
N ASP A 675 6.24 -25.54 8.48
CA ASP A 675 4.81 -25.32 8.31
C ASP A 675 4.28 -24.39 9.43
N VAL A 676 2.99 -24.04 9.39
CA VAL A 676 2.24 -23.53 10.55
C VAL A 676 1.18 -24.56 10.90
N VAL A 677 1.15 -25.00 12.15
CA VAL A 677 0.19 -25.99 12.64
C VAL A 677 -0.68 -25.41 13.76
N GLU A 678 -1.95 -25.77 13.78
CA GLU A 678 -2.85 -25.54 14.91
C GLU A 678 -2.77 -26.79 15.81
N TYR A 679 -2.34 -26.65 17.06
CA TYR A 679 -2.06 -27.79 17.96
C TYR A 679 -2.58 -27.57 19.38
N ASP A 680 -3.34 -28.53 19.89
CA ASP A 680 -3.83 -28.61 21.28
C ASP A 680 -2.65 -28.87 22.24
N MET A 681 -2.26 -27.84 23.01
CA MET A 681 -0.95 -27.74 23.67
C MET A 681 -0.81 -28.59 24.96
N LYS A 682 -0.80 -29.91 24.78
CA LYS A 682 -0.31 -30.87 25.78
C LYS A 682 1.22 -30.91 25.78
N ILE A 683 1.80 -29.91 26.45
CA ILE A 683 3.25 -29.77 26.64
C ILE A 683 3.74 -30.85 27.62
N ASP A 684 4.80 -31.58 27.25
CA ASP A 684 5.66 -32.25 28.21
C ASP A 684 6.57 -31.19 28.85
N GLU A 685 6.20 -30.79 30.07
CA GLU A 685 6.90 -29.83 30.91
C GLU A 685 8.11 -30.43 31.66
N GLU A 686 8.29 -31.75 31.69
CA GLU A 686 9.40 -32.38 32.43
C GLU A 686 10.54 -32.80 31.50
N THR A 687 10.23 -33.26 30.29
CA THR A 687 11.22 -33.72 29.32
C THR A 687 11.71 -32.58 28.40
N PHE A 688 13.04 -32.47 28.26
CA PHE A 688 13.76 -31.51 27.41
C PHE A 688 13.74 -30.01 27.82
N ARG A 689 13.52 -29.69 29.09
CA ARG A 689 13.74 -28.32 29.60
C ARG A 689 15.22 -27.91 29.60
N GLY A 690 15.50 -26.65 29.26
CA GLY A 690 16.83 -26.04 29.30
C GLY A 690 16.78 -24.53 29.00
N PRO A 691 17.92 -23.81 29.07
CA PRO A 691 17.97 -22.40 28.67
C PRO A 691 17.45 -22.24 27.23
N GLY A 692 16.53 -21.31 27.00
CA GLY A 692 15.92 -21.09 25.69
C GLY A 692 14.87 -22.12 25.24
N ILE A 693 14.55 -23.16 26.03
CA ILE A 693 13.57 -24.21 25.70
C ILE A 693 12.55 -24.35 26.84
N LEU A 694 11.28 -24.05 26.56
CA LEU A 694 10.19 -24.05 27.57
C LEU A 694 9.73 -25.47 27.95
N GLY A 695 9.77 -26.39 26.99
CA GLY A 695 9.29 -27.78 27.10
C GLY A 695 9.26 -28.44 25.72
N SER A 696 8.55 -29.58 25.59
CA SER A 696 8.44 -30.30 24.31
C SER A 696 7.02 -30.79 24.01
N ALA A 697 6.73 -31.09 22.74
CA ALA A 697 5.48 -31.67 22.26
C ALA A 697 5.73 -32.65 21.11
N ILE A 698 4.79 -33.56 20.83
CA ILE A 698 4.90 -34.52 19.72
C ILE A 698 4.04 -34.04 18.55
N ILE A 699 4.67 -33.46 17.53
CA ILE A 699 3.99 -32.85 16.38
C ILE A 699 4.43 -33.57 15.10
N GLY A 700 3.49 -34.24 14.42
CA GLY A 700 3.76 -35.00 13.20
C GLY A 700 4.76 -36.16 13.40
N ASP A 701 4.52 -36.98 14.41
CA ASP A 701 5.39 -38.10 14.86
C ASP A 701 6.83 -37.69 15.24
N LYS A 702 7.08 -36.40 15.50
CA LYS A 702 8.39 -35.88 15.91
C LYS A 702 8.32 -35.11 17.24
N THR A 703 9.27 -35.39 18.11
CA THR A 703 9.59 -34.51 19.25
C THR A 703 9.94 -33.12 18.72
N THR A 704 9.19 -32.12 19.19
CA THR A 704 9.32 -30.72 18.81
C THR A 704 9.60 -29.91 20.06
N LEU A 705 10.64 -29.09 20.05
CA LEU A 705 11.04 -28.27 21.20
C LEU A 705 10.38 -26.88 21.12
N LEU A 706 9.73 -26.44 22.19
CA LEU A 706 9.08 -25.13 22.27
C LEU A 706 10.12 -24.06 22.65
N LEU A 707 10.36 -23.09 21.77
CA LEU A 707 11.37 -22.06 21.97
C LEU A 707 10.91 -20.97 22.95
N ASP A 708 11.78 -20.64 23.90
CA ASP A 708 11.67 -19.44 24.72
C ASP A 708 12.35 -18.26 24.01
N ILE A 709 11.64 -17.57 23.11
CA ILE A 709 12.24 -16.43 22.39
C ILE A 709 12.65 -15.32 23.36
N TYR A 710 11.83 -15.01 24.37
CA TYR A 710 12.19 -14.01 25.40
C TYR A 710 13.38 -14.49 26.25
N GLY A 711 13.41 -15.76 26.65
CA GLY A 711 14.52 -16.36 27.40
C GLY A 711 15.84 -16.38 26.61
N ILE A 712 15.82 -16.74 25.32
CA ILE A 712 17.00 -16.67 24.43
C ILE A 712 17.53 -15.24 24.40
N VAL A 713 16.65 -14.27 24.16
CA VAL A 713 17.07 -12.90 23.83
C VAL A 713 17.45 -12.10 25.07
N SER A 714 16.76 -12.30 26.20
CA SER A 714 17.19 -11.77 27.50
C SER A 714 18.51 -12.39 28.00
N THR A 715 18.83 -13.64 27.62
CA THR A 715 20.15 -14.25 27.91
C THR A 715 21.28 -13.64 27.07
N LEU A 716 21.02 -13.31 25.79
CA LEU A 716 22.03 -12.76 24.87
C LEU A 716 22.20 -11.24 24.93
N LEU A 717 21.16 -10.51 25.34
CA LEU A 717 21.14 -9.04 25.43
C LEU A 717 20.79 -8.56 26.85
N PRO A 718 21.53 -8.99 27.91
CA PRO A 718 21.26 -8.55 29.29
C PRO A 718 21.39 -7.04 29.43
N ASP A 719 22.35 -6.41 28.73
CA ASP A 719 22.53 -4.95 28.69
C ASP A 719 21.23 -4.21 28.36
N TRP A 720 20.42 -4.71 27.41
CA TRP A 720 19.16 -4.06 27.01
C TRP A 720 18.05 -4.25 28.05
N VAL A 721 18.09 -5.34 28.81
CA VAL A 721 17.19 -5.57 29.95
C VAL A 721 17.58 -4.67 31.12
N GLU A 722 18.87 -4.40 31.34
CA GLU A 722 19.34 -3.46 32.37
C GLU A 722 19.13 -1.99 31.96
N GLU A 723 19.52 -1.58 30.74
CA GLU A 723 19.23 -0.27 30.14
C GLU A 723 17.75 0.08 30.32
N LYS A 724 16.85 -0.80 29.88
CA LYS A 724 15.41 -0.57 29.98
C LYS A 724 14.92 -0.53 31.42
N LYS A 725 15.45 -1.37 32.30
CA LYS A 725 15.15 -1.31 33.76
C LYS A 725 15.68 -0.02 34.40
N GLU A 726 16.75 0.60 33.89
CA GLU A 726 17.21 1.92 34.35
C GLU A 726 16.36 3.05 33.78
N GLU A 727 16.04 3.05 32.48
CA GLU A 727 15.14 4.03 31.86
C GLU A 727 13.77 4.05 32.56
N LEU A 728 13.18 2.87 32.83
CA LEU A 728 11.90 2.75 33.55
C LEU A 728 11.98 3.30 34.98
N LYS A 729 13.08 3.02 35.71
CA LYS A 729 13.33 3.60 37.06
C LYS A 729 13.51 5.12 37.03
N VAL A 730 14.16 5.64 36.00
CA VAL A 730 14.41 7.08 35.83
C VAL A 730 13.12 7.83 35.43
N GLN A 731 12.22 7.18 34.69
CA GLN A 731 11.02 7.85 34.15
C GLN A 731 9.89 8.07 35.15
N ARG A 732 9.73 7.29 36.25
CA ARG A 732 8.58 7.47 37.17
C ARG A 732 8.78 7.09 38.64
N LYS A 733 8.18 7.89 39.52
CA LYS A 733 7.53 7.37 40.74
C LYS A 733 6.24 6.65 40.33
N GLY A 734 5.96 5.49 40.95
CA GLY A 734 4.73 4.75 40.71
C GLY A 734 4.78 3.90 39.44
N GLN A 735 5.51 2.79 39.51
CA GLN A 735 5.40 1.70 38.56
C GLN A 735 4.25 0.80 39.03
N ALA A 736 3.25 0.56 38.19
CA ALA A 736 2.11 -0.29 38.56
C ALA A 736 2.53 -1.75 38.70
N THR A 737 1.96 -2.44 39.70
CA THR A 737 2.23 -3.85 39.97
C THR A 737 1.06 -4.72 39.53
N LEU A 738 1.33 -5.64 38.61
CA LEU A 738 0.39 -6.64 38.13
C LEU A 738 0.58 -7.94 38.93
N LEU A 739 -0.52 -8.63 39.20
CA LEU A 739 -0.50 -10.04 39.60
C LEU A 739 -0.96 -10.89 38.43
N LEU A 740 -0.09 -11.76 37.92
CA LEU A 740 -0.39 -12.74 36.89
C LEU A 740 -0.60 -14.13 37.53
N VAL A 741 -1.75 -14.74 37.27
CA VAL A 741 -2.12 -16.08 37.78
C VAL A 741 -2.46 -16.97 36.59
N GLU A 742 -1.65 -18.01 36.38
CA GLU A 742 -1.70 -18.88 35.20
C GLU A 742 -0.97 -20.18 35.55
N ASP A 743 -1.59 -21.35 35.34
CA ASP A 743 -1.04 -22.64 35.78
C ASP A 743 0.07 -23.16 34.87
N SER A 744 -0.07 -22.89 33.57
CA SER A 744 0.91 -23.13 32.52
C SER A 744 2.10 -22.20 32.65
N LYS A 745 3.25 -22.73 33.09
CA LYS A 745 4.50 -21.96 33.19
C LYS A 745 4.94 -21.39 31.83
N PHE A 746 4.53 -22.05 30.75
CA PHE A 746 4.66 -21.55 29.39
C PHE A 746 3.92 -20.21 29.22
N PHE A 747 2.60 -20.16 29.44
CA PHE A 747 1.82 -18.93 29.28
C PHE A 747 2.23 -17.86 30.30
N LEU A 748 2.53 -18.27 31.54
CA LEU A 748 3.01 -17.41 32.61
C LEU A 748 4.27 -16.64 32.19
N ASN A 749 5.27 -17.35 31.63
CA ASN A 749 6.52 -16.73 31.17
C ASN A 749 6.32 -15.83 29.95
N GLN A 750 5.45 -16.20 29.00
CA GLN A 750 5.19 -15.39 27.81
C GLN A 750 4.48 -14.07 28.16
N VAL A 751 3.40 -14.14 28.95
CA VAL A 751 2.62 -12.95 29.38
C VAL A 751 3.46 -12.08 30.31
N LYS A 752 4.22 -12.67 31.24
CA LYS A 752 5.21 -11.93 32.04
C LYS A 752 6.24 -11.22 31.15
N GLY A 753 6.81 -11.91 30.17
CA GLY A 753 7.85 -11.37 29.29
C GLY A 753 7.42 -10.08 28.58
N PHE A 754 6.22 -10.06 27.99
CA PHE A 754 5.75 -8.86 27.31
C PHE A 754 5.17 -7.77 28.24
N THR A 755 4.72 -8.11 29.45
CA THR A 755 4.24 -7.12 30.44
C THR A 755 5.39 -6.45 31.22
N GLU A 756 6.46 -7.18 31.56
CA GLU A 756 7.71 -6.58 32.02
C GLU A 756 8.36 -5.73 30.91
N ASP A 757 8.29 -6.13 29.63
CA ASP A 757 8.72 -5.32 28.49
C ASP A 757 7.85 -4.06 28.29
N ALA A 758 6.55 -4.09 28.62
CA ALA A 758 5.72 -2.89 28.66
C ALA A 758 6.02 -1.95 29.85
N GLY A 759 6.87 -2.40 30.79
CA GLY A 759 7.36 -1.59 31.91
C GLY A 759 6.61 -1.78 33.22
N TYR A 760 5.79 -2.82 33.36
CA TYR A 760 5.10 -3.14 34.60
C TYR A 760 5.96 -3.99 35.56
N ASN A 761 5.66 -3.95 36.85
CA ASN A 761 6.20 -4.90 37.83
C ASN A 761 5.26 -6.11 37.89
N VAL A 762 5.76 -7.34 37.75
CA VAL A 762 4.90 -8.53 37.56
C VAL A 762 5.17 -9.60 38.63
N LEU A 763 4.21 -9.75 39.55
CA LEU A 763 4.12 -10.86 40.48
C LEU A 763 3.42 -12.05 39.80
N THR A 764 3.76 -13.28 40.19
CA THR A 764 3.31 -14.50 39.50
C THR A 764 2.84 -15.59 40.46
N ALA A 765 1.73 -16.24 40.15
CA ALA A 765 1.20 -17.41 40.85
C ALA A 765 0.71 -18.50 39.87
N LEU A 766 0.65 -19.76 40.33
CA LEU A 766 0.34 -20.94 39.52
C LEU A 766 -1.08 -21.52 39.73
N ASP A 767 -1.86 -20.98 40.67
CA ASP A 767 -3.30 -21.23 40.79
C ASP A 767 -3.98 -20.09 41.57
N GLY A 768 -5.31 -20.05 41.58
CA GLY A 768 -6.07 -19.00 42.27
C GLY A 768 -5.90 -18.96 43.79
N THR A 769 -5.44 -20.05 44.42
CA THR A 769 -5.11 -20.09 45.85
C THR A 769 -3.81 -19.35 46.11
N LEU A 770 -2.77 -19.67 45.35
CA LEU A 770 -1.48 -18.99 45.39
C LEU A 770 -1.62 -17.52 44.96
N GLY A 771 -2.50 -17.22 44.01
CA GLY A 771 -2.85 -15.86 43.62
C GLY A 771 -3.40 -15.04 44.79
N LEU A 772 -4.36 -15.59 45.54
CA LEU A 772 -4.90 -14.96 46.76
C LEU A 772 -3.89 -14.89 47.91
N GLU A 773 -2.97 -15.86 48.04
CA GLU A 773 -1.87 -15.80 49.02
C GLU A 773 -0.89 -14.68 48.69
N VAL A 774 -0.52 -14.48 47.41
CA VAL A 774 0.31 -13.35 46.97
C VAL A 774 -0.44 -12.02 47.19
N LEU A 775 -1.72 -11.94 46.82
CA LEU A 775 -2.55 -10.74 46.99
C LEU A 775 -2.66 -10.32 48.47
N ASN A 776 -2.74 -11.29 49.40
CA ASN A 776 -2.82 -11.05 50.84
C ASN A 776 -1.46 -10.84 51.52
N GLY A 777 -0.41 -11.49 51.01
CA GLY A 777 0.93 -11.48 51.60
C GLY A 777 1.86 -10.38 51.10
N SER A 778 1.50 -9.62 50.05
CA SER A 778 2.34 -8.56 49.50
C SER A 778 2.27 -7.26 50.33
N ASP A 779 3.43 -6.81 50.85
CA ASP A 779 3.63 -5.43 51.31
C ASP A 779 3.52 -4.39 50.16
N GLN A 780 3.56 -4.87 48.91
CA GLN A 780 3.31 -4.06 47.71
C GLN A 780 1.81 -4.00 47.41
N GLN A 781 1.34 -2.82 47.01
CA GLN A 781 0.02 -2.66 46.40
C GLN A 781 0.04 -3.30 45.00
N ILE A 782 -0.97 -4.11 44.71
CA ILE A 782 -1.25 -4.66 43.38
C ILE A 782 -2.34 -3.79 42.77
N ASP A 783 -2.14 -3.36 41.52
CA ASP A 783 -2.98 -2.38 40.84
C ASP A 783 -3.91 -3.01 39.79
N LEU A 784 -3.62 -4.23 39.33
CA LEU A 784 -4.43 -5.01 38.39
C LEU A 784 -4.11 -6.52 38.51
N VAL A 785 -5.09 -7.39 38.30
CA VAL A 785 -4.93 -8.85 38.22
C VAL A 785 -5.18 -9.35 36.79
N LEU A 786 -4.25 -10.15 36.29
CA LEU A 786 -4.39 -10.99 35.11
C LEU A 786 -4.59 -12.42 35.63
N THR A 787 -5.72 -13.07 35.31
CA THR A 787 -5.97 -14.47 35.72
C THR A 787 -6.37 -15.30 34.52
N ASP A 788 -5.86 -16.52 34.43
CA ASP A 788 -6.50 -17.54 33.62
C ASP A 788 -7.88 -17.88 34.18
N ILE A 789 -8.79 -18.36 33.33
CA ILE A 789 -10.08 -18.93 33.74
C ILE A 789 -9.89 -20.32 34.34
N GLU A 790 -9.25 -21.25 33.64
CA GLU A 790 -9.28 -22.68 33.98
C GLU A 790 -7.99 -23.13 34.69
N MET A 791 -7.99 -23.08 36.03
CA MET A 791 -6.83 -23.45 36.85
C MET A 791 -7.14 -24.59 37.84
N PRO A 792 -6.14 -25.43 38.19
CA PRO A 792 -6.28 -26.43 39.24
C PRO A 792 -6.49 -25.78 40.62
N ASN A 793 -7.08 -26.52 41.57
CA ASN A 793 -7.39 -26.11 42.95
C ASN A 793 -8.43 -24.97 43.09
N MET A 794 -8.25 -23.85 42.39
CA MET A 794 -9.15 -22.71 42.36
C MET A 794 -9.07 -22.01 40.99
N ASP A 795 -10.18 -22.01 40.27
CA ASP A 795 -10.35 -21.33 38.99
C ASP A 795 -10.35 -19.79 39.13
N GLY A 796 -10.09 -19.08 38.04
CA GLY A 796 -10.00 -17.62 38.04
C GLY A 796 -11.33 -16.93 38.34
N ILE A 797 -12.46 -17.58 38.06
CA ILE A 797 -13.79 -17.04 38.33
C ILE A 797 -14.05 -17.05 39.84
N GLU A 798 -13.71 -18.14 40.54
CA GLU A 798 -13.80 -18.27 41.99
C GLU A 798 -12.75 -17.40 42.73
N MET A 799 -11.53 -17.28 42.19
CA MET A 799 -10.57 -16.27 42.68
C MET A 799 -11.15 -14.86 42.58
N THR A 800 -11.76 -14.51 41.44
CA THR A 800 -12.39 -13.20 41.23
C THR A 800 -13.52 -12.95 42.24
N ARG A 801 -14.41 -13.91 42.48
CA ARG A 801 -15.46 -13.77 43.51
C ARG A 801 -14.90 -13.43 44.89
N ARG A 802 -13.74 -13.97 45.25
CA ARG A 802 -13.07 -13.72 46.54
C ARG A 802 -12.43 -12.33 46.58
N ILE A 803 -11.77 -11.90 45.50
CA ILE A 803 -11.31 -10.51 45.32
C ILE A 803 -12.47 -9.52 45.50
N ARG A 804 -13.64 -9.81 44.89
CA ARG A 804 -14.86 -8.98 45.01
C ARG A 804 -15.52 -9.02 46.39
N ALA A 805 -15.35 -10.10 47.15
CA ALA A 805 -15.88 -10.23 48.51
C ALA A 805 -15.07 -9.46 49.57
N GLU A 806 -13.82 -9.10 49.27
CA GLU A 806 -12.95 -8.37 50.19
C GLU A 806 -12.96 -6.85 49.92
N GLU A 807 -13.41 -6.08 50.91
CA GLU A 807 -13.54 -4.61 50.87
C GLU A 807 -12.23 -3.86 50.51
N LYS A 808 -11.07 -4.51 50.71
CA LYS A 808 -9.73 -4.02 50.35
C LYS A 808 -9.39 -4.15 48.87
N TYR A 809 -9.97 -5.13 48.17
CA TYR A 809 -9.54 -5.59 46.84
C TYR A 809 -10.66 -5.52 45.77
N LYS A 810 -11.92 -5.37 46.18
CA LYS A 810 -13.12 -5.30 45.34
C LYS A 810 -13.05 -4.35 44.13
N ASP A 811 -12.23 -3.30 44.20
CA ASP A 811 -12.10 -2.24 43.20
C ASP A 811 -10.86 -2.41 42.29
N ILE A 812 -10.02 -3.43 42.51
CA ILE A 812 -8.86 -3.74 41.62
C ILE A 812 -9.38 -4.33 40.30
N PRO A 813 -8.99 -3.82 39.12
CA PRO A 813 -9.36 -4.43 37.86
C PRO A 813 -8.89 -5.88 37.73
N VAL A 814 -9.77 -6.76 37.27
CA VAL A 814 -9.46 -8.18 36.99
C VAL A 814 -9.76 -8.48 35.53
N ILE A 815 -8.72 -8.77 34.76
CA ILE A 815 -8.80 -9.18 33.36
C ILE A 815 -8.62 -10.71 33.32
N ALA A 816 -9.59 -11.40 32.72
CA ALA A 816 -9.45 -12.83 32.44
C ALA A 816 -8.71 -13.05 31.12
N LEU A 817 -7.75 -13.97 31.14
CA LEU A 817 -7.12 -14.56 29.97
C LEU A 817 -7.74 -15.95 29.73
N THR A 818 -8.00 -16.32 28.48
CA THR A 818 -8.61 -17.61 28.14
C THR A 818 -8.07 -18.19 26.83
N SER A 819 -8.14 -19.50 26.66
CA SER A 819 -7.90 -20.15 25.37
C SER A 819 -9.13 -20.15 24.43
N VAL A 820 -10.37 -19.98 24.94
CA VAL A 820 -11.61 -20.15 24.15
C VAL A 820 -12.61 -19.02 24.39
N ALA A 821 -13.11 -18.43 23.30
CA ALA A 821 -14.20 -17.46 23.32
C ALA A 821 -15.59 -18.14 23.44
N ALA A 822 -15.87 -18.80 24.58
CA ALA A 822 -17.14 -19.44 24.85
C ALA A 822 -18.09 -18.50 25.64
N GLU A 823 -19.19 -18.07 25.01
CA GLU A 823 -20.17 -17.12 25.60
C GLU A 823 -20.67 -17.57 26.98
N GLU A 824 -20.94 -18.87 27.15
CA GLU A 824 -21.36 -19.47 28.42
C GLU A 824 -20.34 -19.34 29.55
N ILE A 825 -19.05 -19.21 29.25
CA ILE A 825 -17.97 -19.02 30.25
C ILE A 825 -17.79 -17.52 30.50
N GLN A 826 -17.80 -16.71 29.44
CA GLN A 826 -17.73 -15.26 29.52
C GLN A 826 -18.85 -14.68 30.40
N GLN A 827 -20.10 -15.14 30.26
CA GLN A 827 -21.20 -14.68 31.12
C GLN A 827 -20.93 -15.02 32.60
N LYS A 828 -20.48 -16.25 32.91
CA LYS A 828 -20.18 -16.69 34.29
C LYS A 828 -18.99 -15.93 34.91
N ALA A 829 -18.03 -15.51 34.09
CA ALA A 829 -16.91 -14.65 34.49
C ALA A 829 -17.36 -13.21 34.80
N MET A 830 -18.17 -12.62 33.93
CA MET A 830 -18.76 -11.28 34.14
C MET A 830 -19.69 -11.25 35.38
N GLU A 831 -20.50 -12.29 35.59
CA GLU A 831 -21.33 -12.45 36.81
C GLU A 831 -20.51 -12.61 38.09
N ALA A 832 -19.28 -13.12 38.01
CA ALA A 832 -18.33 -13.15 39.14
C ALA A 832 -17.61 -11.81 39.36
N GLY A 833 -17.77 -10.85 38.44
CA GLY A 833 -17.13 -9.55 38.47
C GLY A 833 -15.72 -9.52 37.87
N VAL A 834 -15.43 -10.36 36.87
CA VAL A 834 -14.35 -10.08 35.91
C VAL A 834 -14.74 -8.83 35.10
N ASP A 835 -13.75 -8.02 34.72
CA ASP A 835 -14.00 -6.71 34.10
C ASP A 835 -13.77 -6.70 32.59
N GLU A 836 -12.85 -7.54 32.10
CA GLU A 836 -12.52 -7.71 30.67
C GLU A 836 -12.08 -9.17 30.41
N TYR A 837 -12.33 -9.67 29.20
CA TYR A 837 -12.16 -11.08 28.84
C TYR A 837 -11.41 -11.22 27.51
N LEU A 838 -10.15 -11.70 27.58
CA LEU A 838 -9.18 -11.65 26.48
C LEU A 838 -8.63 -13.04 26.12
N ILE A 839 -8.21 -13.19 24.86
CA ILE A 839 -7.59 -14.42 24.36
C ILE A 839 -6.11 -14.45 24.80
N LYS A 840 -5.64 -15.60 25.32
CA LYS A 840 -4.24 -15.83 25.69
C LYS A 840 -3.31 -15.52 24.51
N LEU A 841 -2.16 -14.92 24.82
CA LEU A 841 -1.12 -14.49 23.88
C LEU A 841 -1.47 -13.37 22.87
N ASP A 842 -2.65 -12.75 22.92
CA ASP A 842 -2.92 -11.49 22.20
C ASP A 842 -2.17 -10.32 22.86
N ARG A 843 -0.87 -10.17 22.54
CA ARG A 843 0.03 -9.19 23.17
C ARG A 843 -0.50 -7.76 23.09
N GLU A 844 -1.00 -7.36 21.92
CA GLU A 844 -1.39 -5.95 21.69
C GLU A 844 -2.65 -5.62 22.49
N ARG A 845 -3.68 -6.45 22.41
CA ARG A 845 -4.95 -6.25 23.14
C ARG A 845 -4.79 -6.39 24.66
N VAL A 846 -3.96 -7.32 25.13
CA VAL A 846 -3.66 -7.45 26.58
C VAL A 846 -2.95 -6.19 27.10
N LEU A 847 -1.96 -5.66 26.37
CA LEU A 847 -1.26 -4.44 26.79
C LEU A 847 -2.14 -3.18 26.70
N GLU A 848 -2.96 -3.06 25.65
CA GLU A 848 -3.97 -1.99 25.52
C GLU A 848 -4.91 -1.96 26.73
N ARG A 849 -5.44 -3.13 27.12
CA ARG A 849 -6.43 -3.22 28.21
C ARG A 849 -5.81 -3.06 29.59
N ILE A 850 -4.60 -3.56 29.82
CA ILE A 850 -3.84 -3.23 31.04
C ILE A 850 -3.66 -1.70 31.16
N ALA A 851 -3.28 -1.02 30.08
CA ALA A 851 -3.13 0.43 30.08
C ALA A 851 -4.46 1.17 30.28
N TYR A 852 -5.57 0.67 29.73
CA TYR A 852 -6.91 1.22 29.93
C TYR A 852 -7.35 1.15 31.40
N TYR A 853 -7.32 -0.04 32.00
CA TYR A 853 -7.80 -0.25 33.38
C TYR A 853 -6.90 0.41 34.43
N LEU A 854 -5.58 0.48 34.21
CA LEU A 854 -4.68 1.24 35.08
C LEU A 854 -4.85 2.77 34.97
N ALA A 855 -5.47 3.27 33.90
CA ALA A 855 -5.73 4.71 33.71
C ALA A 855 -7.11 5.15 34.22
N HIS A 856 -8.13 4.30 34.10
CA HIS A 856 -9.52 4.63 34.44
C HIS A 856 -9.98 4.02 35.77
N GLY A 857 -9.30 3.00 36.27
CA GLY A 857 -9.81 2.13 37.33
C GLY A 857 -10.75 1.06 36.76
N ARG A 858 -11.63 0.57 37.63
CA ARG A 858 -12.66 -0.44 37.35
C ARG A 858 -13.99 0.21 36.96
#